data_AF-A0A2E8AZA5-F1
#
_entry.id   AF-A0A2E8AZA5-F1
#
_cell.length_a   1.000
_cell.length_b   1.000
_cell.length_c   1.000
_cell.angle_alpha   90.00
_cell.angle_beta   90.00
_cell.angle_gamma   90.00
#
_symmetry.space_group_name_H-M   'P 1'
#
loop_
_entity.id
_entity.type
_entity.pdbx_description
1 polymer ?
#
loop_
_entity_poly.entity_id
_entity_poly.type
_entity_poly.pdbx_seq_one_letter_code
_entity_poly.pdbx_strand_id
1 'polypeptide(L)'
;MLIMFSKSFQERSVWTARLVVFILSATFSLGTWTFPVNVLGRELSQVSDVEVQPLLLHVKRLREALAYLGQPLSSGASELLDLAAKSEDRDARNLVQRALDPNCLFEVSINPESRVKVRQGPAGPRLVQNGWSQFLVKVHNQAGVTAGLAAESPNTGKLAGSAKEEIRDLWLEMEMFDSPPLTPGLTGIGLEYRIIQLYSRDEGKRSAIFSFNVGQGTQDIGFRNDVSVTFEGERAVPVRLRILDENGQPATAGFEIRDQQGRVYPSQAKRLAPDFAFHPQIYRHDKETVDLPPGEYDVTITRGPEYLEQNKTLVVNDDVSSFQVHLQRWTDPAKYGWWSGDHHIHAAGCSHYDNPSEGVHAPDMLRHCLGEDLKVGANLTWGPCFDYQKQFFTGAVDRVSRYPYLLRYDVEVSGFGSHKSGHLCLLRLKEQIPPGGDSTHHWPTLCLNTLRWAKKQGAVCGPAHSGWGIIVQGTDLPNYEVPAFDSIGANEYIADVTHTVEGPNGDQVPAVDFLSMVDTPYTAELNIWYHTLNCGYRTRVSGETDFPCIYGERVGLGRAYVNLPGTLDYDRWCEGIRNGAAYVSDGRSHLMDLTVGDAVLAQQSELRLDQPQSVKVTANVAAYLKENPEPDMRNLKPSDKPFWHIERARVSGADLEEVKQQISRAEDELVRQVGNDLKNRQTETEQNILRDYATPTFGPWSFLGPLEIWQSGDTSAERVQAAQKQSLGLEFSSVKPGPLEGLAWKDQNWQNGEVHELALGDFAFGYLYRSIQAERPVELDLDFGVDDAIRV
;
A
#
# COMPACT_ATOMS: atom_id res chain seq x y z
N MET A 1 6.89 52.96 -0.83
CA MET A 1 7.92 53.11 -1.88
C MET A 1 8.12 51.73 -2.51
N LEU A 2 7.20 51.18 -3.32
CA LEU A 2 6.48 51.69 -4.51
C LEU A 2 7.37 51.86 -5.77
N ILE A 3 6.93 51.18 -6.84
CA ILE A 3 7.09 51.47 -8.28
C ILE A 3 8.41 51.06 -9.00
N MET A 4 8.30 49.92 -9.73
CA MET A 4 8.50 49.69 -11.19
C MET A 4 9.67 50.31 -12.01
N PHE A 5 9.81 49.72 -13.22
CA PHE A 5 10.51 50.14 -14.46
C PHE A 5 11.99 49.71 -14.64
N SER A 6 12.48 49.40 -15.86
CA SER A 6 11.85 48.78 -17.06
C SER A 6 12.89 48.46 -18.17
N LYS A 7 12.49 47.63 -19.15
CA LYS A 7 12.95 47.62 -20.57
C LYS A 7 14.41 47.26 -20.90
N SER A 8 14.55 46.04 -21.42
CA SER A 8 15.15 45.68 -22.72
C SER A 8 15.79 46.79 -23.60
N PHE A 9 16.90 46.45 -24.26
CA PHE A 9 17.26 46.99 -25.57
C PHE A 9 17.84 45.90 -26.49
N GLN A 10 17.58 45.99 -27.80
CA GLN A 10 18.01 45.02 -28.84
C GLN A 10 19.21 45.54 -29.65
N GLU A 11 20.02 44.58 -30.14
CA GLU A 11 20.72 44.52 -31.45
C GLU A 11 21.35 45.78 -32.10
N ARG A 12 22.58 45.64 -32.66
CA ARG A 12 22.81 45.47 -34.13
C ARG A 12 24.31 45.48 -34.55
N SER A 13 24.59 44.77 -35.67
CA SER A 13 25.70 44.93 -36.67
C SER A 13 27.16 45.10 -36.18
N VAL A 14 28.18 44.26 -36.49
CA VAL A 14 28.61 43.48 -37.70
C VAL A 14 29.36 44.31 -38.77
N TRP A 15 30.39 43.71 -39.41
CA TRP A 15 31.37 44.23 -40.42
C TRP A 15 32.55 45.07 -39.81
N THR A 16 33.85 44.95 -40.17
CA THR A 16 34.56 44.15 -41.22
C THR A 16 36.09 44.00 -41.02
N ALA A 17 36.72 42.93 -41.58
CA ALA A 17 37.99 42.83 -42.39
C ALA A 17 39.30 43.57 -41.97
N ARG A 18 40.57 43.19 -42.31
CA ARG A 18 41.31 42.12 -43.06
C ARG A 18 42.85 42.40 -42.87
N LEU A 19 43.90 41.65 -43.28
CA LEU A 19 44.19 40.23 -43.63
C LEU A 19 45.70 40.04 -43.94
N VAL A 20 46.39 39.08 -43.29
CA VAL A 20 47.75 38.52 -43.60
C VAL A 20 47.85 37.15 -42.88
N VAL A 21 48.26 35.97 -43.38
CA VAL A 21 48.68 35.42 -44.70
C VAL A 21 50.15 35.61 -45.16
N PHE A 22 51.01 34.59 -44.97
CA PHE A 22 51.65 33.80 -46.07
C PHE A 22 52.46 32.54 -45.61
N ILE A 23 52.12 31.38 -46.20
CA ILE A 23 52.94 30.18 -46.56
C ILE A 23 54.00 29.56 -45.62
N LEU A 24 53.86 28.26 -45.34
CA LEU A 24 54.81 27.22 -45.77
C LEU A 24 54.14 25.84 -45.95
N SER A 25 54.74 24.94 -46.73
CA SER A 25 54.09 23.74 -47.30
C SER A 25 54.94 22.45 -47.16
N ALA A 26 54.30 21.28 -47.36
CA ALA A 26 54.85 19.91 -47.42
C ALA A 26 55.40 19.35 -46.08
N THR A 27 54.89 18.23 -45.56
CA THR A 27 54.95 16.90 -46.21
C THR A 27 53.84 15.98 -45.69
N PHE A 28 53.09 15.33 -46.59
CA PHE A 28 52.14 14.26 -46.23
C PHE A 28 52.79 12.90 -46.52
N SER A 29 53.07 12.11 -45.48
CA SER A 29 53.60 10.76 -45.63
C SER A 29 52.47 9.75 -45.90
N LEU A 30 52.61 8.94 -46.95
CA LEU A 30 51.69 7.87 -47.30
C LEU A 30 51.81 6.69 -46.32
N GLY A 31 51.15 6.81 -45.17
CA GLY A 31 50.95 5.71 -44.23
C GLY A 31 49.88 4.74 -44.74
N THR A 32 50.26 3.78 -45.59
CA THR A 32 49.35 2.73 -46.07
C THR A 32 49.00 1.75 -44.94
N TRP A 33 47.90 2.01 -44.24
CA TRP A 33 47.32 1.07 -43.27
C TRP A 33 46.70 -0.11 -44.03
N THR A 34 47.50 -1.14 -44.29
CA THR A 34 47.04 -2.43 -44.80
C THR A 34 46.26 -3.14 -43.69
N PHE A 35 44.94 -2.98 -43.66
CA PHE A 35 44.07 -3.83 -42.87
C PHE A 35 44.31 -5.31 -43.27
N PRO A 36 44.48 -6.24 -42.30
CA PRO A 36 44.65 -7.65 -42.60
C PRO A 36 43.32 -8.24 -43.10
N VAL A 37 43.11 -8.21 -44.41
CA VAL A 37 42.01 -8.92 -45.08
C VAL A 37 42.27 -10.42 -44.96
N ASN A 38 41.71 -11.04 -43.93
CA ASN A 38 41.25 -12.44 -43.92
C ASN A 38 40.51 -12.76 -42.60
N VAL A 39 39.28 -12.27 -42.48
CA VAL A 39 38.23 -12.94 -41.70
C VAL A 39 37.22 -13.46 -42.70
N LEU A 40 37.08 -14.78 -42.80
CA LEU A 40 36.03 -15.43 -43.60
C LEU A 40 34.67 -15.30 -42.89
N GLY A 41 34.14 -14.08 -42.87
CA GLY A 41 32.77 -13.81 -42.43
C GLY A 41 31.76 -14.46 -43.37
N ARG A 42 30.58 -14.80 -42.84
CA ARG A 42 29.46 -15.26 -43.67
C ARG A 42 28.84 -14.06 -44.38
N GLU A 43 29.27 -13.80 -45.61
CA GLU A 43 28.77 -12.68 -46.41
C GLU A 43 27.26 -12.84 -46.71
N LEU A 44 26.50 -11.77 -46.44
CA LEU A 44 25.08 -11.69 -46.77
C LEU A 44 24.86 -11.46 -48.27
N SER A 45 23.73 -11.94 -48.79
CA SER A 45 23.39 -11.86 -50.20
C SER A 45 23.25 -10.40 -50.58
N GLN A 46 23.97 -9.94 -51.61
CA GLN A 46 23.81 -8.59 -52.13
C GLN A 46 22.54 -8.54 -52.99
N VAL A 47 21.54 -7.82 -52.51
CA VAL A 47 20.30 -7.54 -53.26
C VAL A 47 20.56 -6.32 -54.12
N SER A 48 20.63 -6.51 -55.44
CA SER A 48 20.81 -5.45 -56.42
C SER A 48 19.50 -4.89 -56.97
N ASP A 49 18.40 -5.62 -56.79
CA ASP A 49 17.11 -5.37 -57.44
C ASP A 49 16.06 -4.95 -56.38
N VAL A 50 15.99 -3.64 -56.15
CA VAL A 50 15.12 -2.96 -55.19
C VAL A 50 15.10 -1.46 -55.50
N GLU A 51 13.97 -0.78 -55.33
CA GLU A 51 13.85 0.66 -55.53
C GLU A 51 14.54 1.44 -54.39
N VAL A 52 15.43 2.37 -54.73
CA VAL A 52 16.26 3.08 -53.74
C VAL A 52 15.45 4.06 -52.89
N GLN A 53 14.45 4.74 -53.46
CA GLN A 53 13.66 5.71 -52.73
C GLN A 53 12.90 5.09 -51.53
N PRO A 54 12.13 3.99 -51.67
CA PRO A 54 11.48 3.35 -50.53
C PRO A 54 12.49 2.63 -49.62
N LEU A 55 13.58 2.07 -50.16
CA LEU A 55 14.66 1.51 -49.33
C LEU A 55 15.24 2.56 -48.38
N LEU A 56 15.58 3.76 -48.88
CA LEU A 56 16.10 4.85 -48.04
C LEU A 56 15.07 5.37 -47.02
N LEU A 57 13.77 5.35 -47.36
CA LEU A 57 12.71 5.68 -46.41
C LEU A 57 12.57 4.63 -45.31
N HIS A 58 12.66 3.34 -45.65
CA HIS A 58 12.70 2.24 -44.68
C HIS A 58 13.92 2.36 -43.76
N VAL A 59 15.10 2.58 -44.33
CA VAL A 59 16.36 2.77 -43.60
C VAL A 59 16.30 3.96 -42.65
N LYS A 60 15.63 5.07 -43.03
CA LYS A 60 15.40 6.20 -42.12
C LYS A 60 14.57 5.76 -40.91
N ARG A 61 13.43 5.10 -41.13
CA ARG A 61 12.57 4.58 -40.05
C ARG A 61 13.31 3.56 -39.17
N LEU A 62 14.16 2.72 -39.76
CA LEU A 62 15.01 1.78 -39.03
C LEU A 62 15.99 2.50 -38.10
N ARG A 63 16.64 3.58 -38.54
CA ARG A 63 17.51 4.42 -37.68
C ARG A 63 16.72 5.03 -36.52
N GLU A 64 15.50 5.52 -36.79
CA GLU A 64 14.61 6.09 -35.77
C GLU A 64 14.16 5.03 -34.75
N ALA A 65 13.80 3.81 -35.21
CA ALA A 65 13.45 2.68 -34.35
C ALA A 65 14.63 2.18 -33.50
N LEU A 66 15.82 2.04 -34.09
CA LEU A 66 17.04 1.63 -33.39
C LEU A 66 17.48 2.66 -32.32
N ALA A 67 17.35 3.95 -32.61
CA ALA A 67 17.59 5.01 -31.63
C ALA A 67 16.56 5.00 -30.49
N TYR A 68 15.28 4.77 -30.80
CA TYR A 68 14.21 4.61 -29.81
C TYR A 68 14.44 3.38 -28.90
N LEU A 69 14.88 2.26 -29.47
CA LEU A 69 15.28 1.04 -28.74
C LEU A 69 16.67 1.12 -28.09
N GLY A 70 17.23 2.32 -27.90
CA GLY A 70 18.50 2.53 -27.20
C GLY A 70 19.73 1.84 -27.83
N GLN A 71 19.64 1.34 -29.06
CA GLN A 71 20.75 0.74 -29.82
C GLN A 71 20.96 1.46 -31.16
N PRO A 72 21.32 2.75 -31.16
CA PRO A 72 21.58 3.49 -32.39
C PRO A 72 22.75 2.86 -33.17
N LEU A 73 22.67 2.89 -34.50
CA LEU A 73 23.77 2.47 -35.37
C LEU A 73 25.05 3.26 -35.08
N SER A 74 26.20 2.57 -35.14
CA SER A 74 27.52 3.19 -34.97
C SER A 74 27.74 4.38 -35.91
N SER A 75 28.63 5.31 -35.54
CA SER A 75 28.94 6.50 -36.34
C SER A 75 29.29 6.15 -37.78
N GLY A 76 30.20 5.20 -38.00
CA GLY A 76 30.57 4.75 -39.35
C GLY A 76 29.43 4.12 -40.15
N ALA A 77 28.51 3.38 -39.50
CA ALA A 77 27.31 2.88 -40.17
C ALA A 77 26.35 4.03 -40.52
N SER A 78 26.14 4.97 -39.61
CA SER A 78 25.35 6.19 -39.86
C SER A 78 25.92 7.03 -41.01
N GLU A 79 27.24 7.26 -41.05
CA GLU A 79 27.93 7.98 -42.13
C GLU A 79 27.77 7.30 -43.49
N LEU A 80 27.85 5.96 -43.55
CA LEU A 80 27.59 5.20 -44.77
C LEU A 80 26.14 5.36 -45.27
N LEU A 81 25.16 5.44 -44.36
CA LEU A 81 23.76 5.69 -44.70
C LEU A 81 23.51 7.15 -45.13
N ASP A 82 24.17 8.11 -44.48
CA ASP A 82 24.12 9.52 -44.84
C ASP A 82 24.86 9.83 -46.16
N LEU A 83 25.77 8.95 -46.60
CA LEU A 83 26.33 8.92 -47.94
C LEU A 83 25.40 8.21 -48.94
N ALA A 84 24.78 7.09 -48.56
CA ALA A 84 23.84 6.36 -49.40
C ALA A 84 22.66 7.25 -49.85
N ALA A 85 22.13 8.07 -48.94
CA ALA A 85 21.06 9.03 -49.21
C ALA A 85 21.43 10.18 -50.18
N LYS A 86 22.69 10.24 -50.63
CA LYS A 86 23.24 11.25 -51.55
C LYS A 86 23.95 10.62 -52.76
N SER A 87 23.90 9.30 -52.89
CA SER A 87 24.64 8.54 -53.90
C SER A 87 23.75 8.15 -55.07
N GLU A 88 24.38 7.86 -56.21
CA GLU A 88 23.71 7.25 -57.36
C GLU A 88 23.08 5.90 -57.00
N ASP A 89 22.01 5.55 -57.71
CA ASP A 89 21.08 4.48 -57.38
C ASP A 89 21.77 3.13 -57.09
N ARG A 90 22.81 2.79 -57.88
CA ARG A 90 23.62 1.57 -57.69
C ARG A 90 24.41 1.58 -56.39
N ASP A 91 25.02 2.71 -56.05
CA ASP A 91 25.92 2.83 -54.91
C ASP A 91 25.15 3.04 -53.60
N ALA A 92 23.98 3.67 -53.65
CA ALA A 92 23.05 3.72 -52.52
C ALA A 92 22.69 2.31 -52.01
N ARG A 93 22.33 1.37 -52.91
CA ARG A 93 22.05 -0.04 -52.56
C ARG A 93 23.24 -0.73 -51.90
N ASN A 94 24.46 -0.48 -52.40
CA ASN A 94 25.70 -1.06 -51.86
C ASN A 94 26.04 -0.48 -50.48
N LEU A 95 25.85 0.83 -50.29
CA LEU A 95 26.18 1.54 -49.05
C LEU A 95 25.20 1.20 -47.92
N VAL A 96 23.90 1.08 -48.22
CA VAL A 96 22.89 0.58 -47.25
C VAL A 96 23.28 -0.81 -46.74
N GLN A 97 23.61 -1.73 -47.65
CA GLN A 97 23.97 -3.10 -47.27
C GLN A 97 25.28 -3.14 -46.48
N ARG A 98 26.31 -2.38 -46.88
CA ARG A 98 27.57 -2.26 -46.11
C ARG A 98 27.38 -1.68 -44.70
N ALA A 99 26.41 -0.80 -44.50
CA ALA A 99 26.12 -0.22 -43.19
C ALA A 99 25.31 -1.15 -42.28
N LEU A 100 24.36 -1.91 -42.84
CA LEU A 100 23.38 -2.68 -42.07
C LEU A 100 23.70 -4.18 -41.95
N ASP A 101 24.22 -4.81 -43.00
CA ASP A 101 24.55 -6.25 -43.02
C ASP A 101 25.47 -6.68 -41.84
N PRO A 102 26.48 -5.88 -41.39
CA PRO A 102 27.31 -6.24 -40.23
C PRO A 102 26.55 -6.40 -38.90
N ASN A 103 25.38 -5.76 -38.77
CA ASN A 103 24.53 -5.82 -37.57
C ASN A 103 23.43 -6.88 -37.69
N CYS A 104 23.40 -7.62 -38.80
CA CYS A 104 22.40 -8.66 -39.05
C CYS A 104 22.81 -10.01 -38.45
N LEU A 105 22.01 -10.51 -37.51
CA LEU A 105 22.15 -11.85 -36.95
C LEU A 105 21.58 -12.92 -37.90
N PHE A 106 20.60 -12.55 -38.73
CA PHE A 106 19.98 -13.41 -39.74
C PHE A 106 19.83 -12.73 -41.09
N GLU A 107 19.84 -13.53 -42.15
CA GLU A 107 19.28 -13.20 -43.45
C GLU A 107 18.13 -14.15 -43.74
N VAL A 108 16.97 -13.59 -44.04
CA VAL A 108 15.75 -14.27 -44.46
C VAL A 108 15.54 -13.99 -45.94
N SER A 109 15.48 -15.04 -46.76
CA SER A 109 15.08 -14.97 -48.16
C SER A 109 13.66 -15.51 -48.31
N ILE A 110 12.77 -14.71 -48.89
CA ILE A 110 11.42 -15.09 -49.29
C ILE A 110 11.44 -15.21 -50.81
N ASN A 111 11.25 -16.43 -51.33
CA ASN A 111 11.28 -16.69 -52.77
C ASN A 111 9.94 -16.30 -53.45
N PRO A 112 9.83 -16.31 -54.79
CA PRO A 112 8.60 -15.93 -55.50
C PRO A 112 7.36 -16.78 -55.17
N GLU A 113 7.52 -18.02 -54.70
CA GLU A 113 6.42 -18.86 -54.20
C GLU A 113 6.13 -18.64 -52.69
N SER A 114 6.58 -17.52 -52.13
CA SER A 114 6.46 -17.15 -50.71
C SER A 114 7.07 -18.14 -49.72
N ARG A 115 8.04 -18.97 -50.15
CA ARG A 115 8.77 -19.88 -49.27
C ARG A 115 9.90 -19.15 -48.56
N VAL A 116 9.98 -19.36 -47.25
CA VAL A 116 10.97 -18.73 -46.38
C VAL A 116 12.17 -19.64 -46.15
N LYS A 117 13.37 -19.06 -46.31
CA LYS A 117 14.67 -19.70 -46.02
C LYS A 117 15.51 -18.74 -45.18
N VAL A 118 16.14 -19.24 -44.11
CA VAL A 118 17.00 -18.45 -43.23
C VAL A 118 18.48 -18.86 -43.35
N ARG A 119 19.39 -17.95 -42.97
CA ARG A 119 20.79 -18.26 -42.62
C ARG A 119 21.33 -17.25 -41.59
N GLN A 120 22.32 -17.66 -40.80
CA GLN A 120 22.97 -16.77 -39.83
C GLN A 120 23.87 -15.76 -40.56
N GLY A 121 23.75 -14.49 -40.17
CA GLY A 121 24.57 -13.39 -40.66
C GLY A 121 25.86 -13.16 -39.87
N PRO A 122 26.56 -12.05 -40.16
CA PRO A 122 27.89 -11.75 -39.61
C PRO A 122 27.88 -11.09 -38.23
N ALA A 123 26.72 -10.67 -37.69
CA ALA A 123 26.67 -10.05 -36.37
C ALA A 123 27.19 -11.01 -35.29
N GLY A 124 28.01 -10.48 -34.38
CA GLY A 124 28.55 -11.24 -33.26
C GLY A 124 27.40 -11.68 -32.33
N PRO A 125 27.14 -12.99 -32.16
CA PRO A 125 26.02 -13.46 -31.36
C PRO A 125 26.35 -13.30 -29.87
N ARG A 126 26.10 -12.11 -29.32
CA ARG A 126 26.29 -11.78 -27.91
C ARG A 126 24.97 -11.43 -27.25
N LEU A 127 24.73 -12.00 -26.09
CA LEU A 127 23.57 -11.69 -25.24
C LEU A 127 24.10 -11.27 -23.87
N VAL A 128 23.25 -10.70 -23.04
CA VAL A 128 23.58 -10.48 -21.62
C VAL A 128 22.66 -11.36 -20.77
N GLN A 129 23.22 -12.00 -19.76
CA GLN A 129 22.46 -12.74 -18.77
C GLN A 129 21.45 -11.81 -18.09
N ASN A 130 20.20 -12.27 -18.00
CA ASN A 130 19.05 -11.51 -17.54
C ASN A 130 18.84 -10.17 -18.26
N GLY A 131 19.31 -10.04 -19.51
CA GLY A 131 19.21 -8.82 -20.31
C GLY A 131 18.77 -9.05 -21.75
N TRP A 132 18.16 -8.02 -22.33
CA TRP A 132 17.72 -7.96 -23.72
C TRP A 132 18.79 -7.34 -24.63
N SER A 133 19.00 -7.94 -25.79
CA SER A 133 19.94 -7.49 -26.83
C SER A 133 19.26 -7.48 -28.18
N GLN A 134 19.38 -6.37 -28.93
CA GLN A 134 18.75 -6.22 -30.23
C GLN A 134 19.70 -6.54 -31.40
N PHE A 135 19.15 -7.06 -32.49
CA PHE A 135 19.85 -7.41 -33.72
C PHE A 135 19.02 -7.06 -34.95
N LEU A 136 19.67 -6.92 -36.10
CA LEU A 136 18.95 -6.88 -37.38
C LEU A 136 18.71 -8.27 -37.96
N VAL A 137 17.65 -8.38 -38.76
CA VAL A 137 17.39 -9.47 -39.69
C VAL A 137 17.17 -8.87 -41.07
N LYS A 138 18.02 -9.24 -42.04
CA LYS A 138 17.95 -8.79 -43.44
C LYS A 138 16.87 -9.59 -44.16
N VAL A 139 15.93 -8.92 -44.83
CA VAL A 139 14.82 -9.56 -45.55
C VAL A 139 14.97 -9.31 -47.05
N HIS A 140 15.25 -10.35 -47.81
CA HIS A 140 15.26 -10.35 -49.28
C HIS A 140 13.92 -10.91 -49.77
N ASN A 141 13.04 -10.03 -50.27
CA ASN A 141 11.61 -10.30 -50.44
C ASN A 141 11.23 -10.41 -51.93
N GLN A 142 11.48 -11.55 -52.55
CA GLN A 142 11.30 -11.74 -54.01
C GLN A 142 9.84 -11.95 -54.42
N ALA A 143 8.93 -12.22 -53.47
CA ALA A 143 7.49 -12.34 -53.71
C ALA A 143 6.72 -11.03 -53.44
N GLY A 144 7.38 -9.97 -52.95
CA GLY A 144 6.70 -8.72 -52.59
C GLY A 144 5.71 -8.87 -51.43
N VAL A 145 5.97 -9.81 -50.50
CA VAL A 145 5.10 -10.12 -49.36
C VAL A 145 4.93 -8.91 -48.45
N THR A 146 3.71 -8.67 -47.99
CA THR A 146 3.33 -7.61 -47.05
C THR A 146 2.78 -8.11 -45.70
N ALA A 147 2.75 -9.43 -45.50
CA ALA A 147 2.49 -10.04 -44.20
C ALA A 147 3.62 -9.71 -43.19
N GLY A 148 3.36 -9.87 -41.89
CA GLY A 148 4.40 -9.75 -40.86
C GLY A 148 5.42 -10.89 -40.95
N LEU A 149 6.64 -10.65 -40.46
CA LEU A 149 7.72 -11.64 -40.40
C LEU A 149 7.80 -12.22 -39.00
N ALA A 150 7.26 -13.42 -38.81
CA ALA A 150 7.34 -14.15 -37.54
C ALA A 150 8.70 -14.86 -37.40
N ALA A 151 9.18 -14.95 -36.15
CA ALA A 151 10.34 -15.74 -35.75
C ALA A 151 9.91 -16.78 -34.71
N GLU A 152 10.42 -18.01 -34.81
CA GLU A 152 10.06 -19.15 -33.98
C GLU A 152 11.32 -19.88 -33.47
N SER A 153 11.30 -20.44 -32.25
CA SER A 153 12.44 -21.14 -31.67
C SER A 153 12.00 -22.15 -30.59
N PRO A 154 12.45 -23.42 -30.63
CA PRO A 154 12.21 -24.39 -29.56
C PRO A 154 12.95 -24.06 -28.25
N ASN A 155 13.83 -23.04 -28.26
CA ASN A 155 14.52 -22.55 -27.06
C ASN A 155 13.78 -21.39 -26.38
N THR A 156 12.62 -20.98 -26.93
CA THR A 156 11.75 -19.93 -26.40
C THR A 156 10.44 -20.48 -25.86
N GLY A 157 9.87 -19.79 -24.86
CA GLY A 157 8.69 -20.22 -24.11
C GLY A 157 8.72 -19.73 -22.66
N LYS A 158 7.57 -19.79 -21.96
CA LYS A 158 7.50 -19.59 -20.51
C LYS A 158 8.31 -20.68 -19.78
N LEU A 159 8.75 -20.42 -18.55
CA LEU A 159 9.30 -21.47 -17.65
C LEU A 159 8.28 -22.00 -16.63
N ALA A 160 7.24 -21.23 -16.32
CA ALA A 160 6.09 -21.73 -15.58
C ALA A 160 5.35 -22.78 -16.44
N GLY A 161 5.02 -23.92 -15.83
CA GLY A 161 4.32 -25.04 -16.49
C GLY A 161 5.18 -26.01 -17.32
N SER A 162 6.44 -25.66 -17.63
CA SER A 162 7.33 -26.53 -18.42
C SER A 162 7.73 -27.81 -17.67
N ALA A 163 7.95 -28.91 -18.40
CA ALA A 163 8.54 -30.10 -17.82
C ALA A 163 9.99 -29.81 -17.38
N LYS A 164 10.44 -30.46 -16.30
CA LYS A 164 11.75 -30.21 -15.69
C LYS A 164 12.92 -30.45 -16.65
N GLU A 165 12.71 -31.35 -17.59
CA GLU A 165 13.61 -31.75 -18.66
C GLU A 165 13.76 -30.64 -19.72
N GLU A 166 12.72 -29.85 -19.95
CA GLU A 166 12.64 -28.77 -20.95
C GLU A 166 13.23 -27.44 -20.45
N ILE A 167 13.12 -27.17 -19.13
CA ILE A 167 13.60 -25.95 -18.47
C ILE A 167 15.06 -25.61 -18.83
N ARG A 168 15.90 -26.62 -19.08
CA ARG A 168 17.29 -26.43 -19.51
C ARG A 168 17.38 -25.67 -20.84
N ASP A 169 16.62 -26.11 -21.84
CA ASP A 169 16.76 -25.66 -23.23
C ASP A 169 15.89 -24.43 -23.53
N LEU A 170 14.88 -24.16 -22.69
CA LEU A 170 14.06 -22.93 -22.66
C LEU A 170 14.80 -21.70 -22.07
N TRP A 171 16.07 -21.52 -22.42
CA TRP A 171 16.94 -20.47 -21.88
C TRP A 171 16.78 -19.09 -22.56
N LEU A 172 16.16 -19.04 -23.73
CA LEU A 172 16.02 -17.87 -24.60
C LEU A 172 14.59 -17.29 -24.54
N GLU A 173 14.44 -16.01 -24.80
CA GLU A 173 13.17 -15.34 -25.13
C GLU A 173 13.41 -14.38 -26.32
N MET A 174 12.40 -14.11 -27.16
CA MET A 174 12.55 -13.20 -28.29
C MET A 174 11.26 -12.50 -28.71
N GLU A 175 11.42 -11.38 -29.43
CA GLU A 175 10.35 -10.57 -30.01
C GLU A 175 10.81 -9.94 -31.35
N MET A 176 9.91 -9.76 -32.30
CA MET A 176 10.13 -8.95 -33.51
C MET A 176 9.60 -7.53 -33.27
N PHE A 177 10.46 -6.50 -33.40
CA PHE A 177 10.00 -5.12 -33.20
C PHE A 177 9.30 -4.59 -34.45
N ASP A 178 7.98 -4.60 -34.40
CA ASP A 178 7.09 -4.30 -35.53
C ASP A 178 6.19 -3.07 -35.30
N SER A 179 6.56 -2.25 -34.31
CA SER A 179 5.87 -1.01 -33.91
C SER A 179 6.40 0.25 -34.61
N PRO A 180 5.66 1.38 -34.62
CA PRO A 180 6.13 2.66 -35.16
C PRO A 180 7.51 3.04 -34.59
N PRO A 181 8.45 3.55 -35.42
CA PRO A 181 8.27 4.03 -36.79
C PRO A 181 8.31 2.94 -37.89
N LEU A 182 8.45 1.65 -37.54
CA LEU A 182 8.25 0.54 -38.49
C LEU A 182 6.75 0.22 -38.66
N THR A 183 6.43 -0.78 -39.48
CA THR A 183 5.05 -1.21 -39.78
C THR A 183 4.87 -2.70 -39.48
N PRO A 184 3.74 -3.18 -38.94
CA PRO A 184 3.60 -4.60 -38.58
C PRO A 184 3.72 -5.61 -39.74
N GLY A 185 3.33 -5.19 -40.95
CA GLY A 185 3.61 -5.94 -42.17
C GLY A 185 4.97 -5.58 -42.78
N LEU A 186 5.56 -6.52 -43.51
CA LEU A 186 6.58 -6.23 -44.52
C LEU A 186 6.06 -5.18 -45.52
N THR A 187 6.97 -4.40 -46.09
CA THR A 187 6.65 -3.28 -46.99
C THR A 187 6.43 -3.70 -48.44
N GLY A 188 6.77 -4.95 -48.79
CA GLY A 188 6.68 -5.49 -50.15
C GLY A 188 7.85 -5.13 -51.07
N ILE A 189 8.86 -4.38 -50.61
CA ILE A 189 10.05 -4.03 -51.40
C ILE A 189 11.10 -5.14 -51.37
N GLY A 190 11.92 -5.26 -52.43
CA GLY A 190 12.87 -6.38 -52.61
C GLY A 190 13.93 -6.53 -51.51
N LEU A 191 14.28 -5.47 -50.79
CA LEU A 191 15.18 -5.49 -49.63
C LEU A 191 14.62 -4.62 -48.50
N GLU A 192 14.38 -5.20 -47.33
CA GLU A 192 14.16 -4.45 -46.10
C GLU A 192 14.91 -5.09 -44.91
N TYR A 193 14.89 -4.42 -43.77
CA TYR A 193 15.57 -4.85 -42.54
C TYR A 193 14.61 -4.79 -41.37
N ARG A 194 14.55 -5.85 -40.59
CA ARG A 194 13.73 -5.97 -39.37
C ARG A 194 14.62 -6.01 -38.14
N ILE A 195 14.06 -5.74 -36.98
CA ILE A 195 14.74 -5.79 -35.68
C ILE A 195 14.19 -6.98 -34.92
N ILE A 196 15.08 -7.84 -34.42
CA ILE A 196 14.75 -8.93 -33.49
C ILE A 196 15.40 -8.64 -32.13
N GLN A 197 14.61 -8.72 -31.07
CA GLN A 197 15.05 -8.56 -29.69
C GLN A 197 15.24 -9.97 -29.11
N LEU A 198 16.35 -10.23 -28.43
CA LEU A 198 16.68 -11.52 -27.80
C LEU A 198 17.05 -11.34 -26.33
N TYR A 199 16.52 -12.17 -25.44
CA TYR A 199 16.85 -12.22 -24.01
C TYR A 199 17.50 -13.56 -23.65
N SER A 200 18.59 -13.53 -22.86
CA SER A 200 19.18 -14.74 -22.27
C SER A 200 18.94 -14.81 -20.77
N ARG A 201 18.41 -15.93 -20.27
CA ARG A 201 18.45 -16.28 -18.83
C ARG A 201 19.86 -16.68 -18.37
N ASP A 202 20.69 -17.15 -19.30
CA ASP A 202 21.91 -17.90 -19.02
C ASP A 202 23.18 -17.12 -19.42
N GLU A 203 24.24 -17.20 -18.61
CA GLU A 203 25.58 -16.73 -18.97
C GLU A 203 26.41 -17.79 -19.73
N GLY A 204 27.49 -17.35 -20.37
CA GLY A 204 28.43 -18.21 -21.09
C GLY A 204 27.84 -18.70 -22.42
N LYS A 205 28.37 -19.81 -22.94
CA LYS A 205 27.97 -20.26 -24.29
C LYS A 205 26.66 -21.04 -24.25
N ARG A 206 25.72 -20.66 -25.12
CA ARG A 206 24.42 -21.33 -25.33
C ARG A 206 24.08 -21.37 -26.81
N SER A 207 23.36 -22.40 -27.24
CA SER A 207 22.93 -22.55 -28.63
C SER A 207 21.40 -22.54 -28.69
N ALA A 208 20.85 -21.89 -29.71
CA ALA A 208 19.43 -21.91 -30.02
C ALA A 208 19.21 -22.16 -31.52
N ILE A 209 18.06 -22.74 -31.84
CA ILE A 209 17.57 -22.90 -33.22
C ILE A 209 16.54 -21.80 -33.48
N PHE A 210 16.61 -21.12 -34.62
CA PHE A 210 15.65 -20.12 -35.06
C PHE A 210 15.06 -20.51 -36.41
N SER A 211 13.76 -20.34 -36.57
CA SER A 211 13.09 -20.38 -37.86
C SER A 211 12.27 -19.12 -38.08
N PHE A 212 11.90 -18.86 -39.33
CA PHE A 212 11.14 -17.67 -39.74
C PHE A 212 10.02 -18.06 -40.70
N ASN A 213 8.88 -17.36 -40.62
CA ASN A 213 7.76 -17.54 -41.54
C ASN A 213 7.01 -16.22 -41.79
N VAL A 214 6.20 -16.18 -42.85
CA VAL A 214 5.34 -15.02 -43.21
C VAL A 214 3.88 -15.44 -43.33
N GLY A 215 3.44 -16.35 -42.45
CA GLY A 215 2.11 -16.95 -42.43
C GLY A 215 2.12 -18.48 -42.61
N GLN A 216 0.98 -19.12 -42.32
CA GLN A 216 0.87 -20.59 -42.41
C GLN A 216 1.16 -21.12 -43.83
N GLY A 217 1.91 -22.22 -43.90
CA GLY A 217 2.28 -22.86 -45.17
C GLY A 217 3.49 -22.24 -45.90
N THR A 218 4.09 -21.17 -45.38
CA THR A 218 5.26 -20.49 -46.00
C THR A 218 6.62 -21.16 -45.69
N GLN A 219 6.61 -22.24 -44.91
CA GLN A 219 7.78 -23.05 -44.54
C GLN A 219 8.25 -23.93 -45.73
N ASP A 220 9.53 -23.88 -46.12
CA ASP A 220 10.07 -24.81 -47.15
C ASP A 220 10.18 -26.25 -46.59
N ILE A 221 10.09 -27.24 -47.48
CA ILE A 221 10.02 -28.65 -47.09
C ILE A 221 11.44 -29.21 -46.92
N GLY A 222 11.82 -29.47 -45.65
CA GLY A 222 13.03 -30.22 -45.28
C GLY A 222 14.13 -29.38 -44.63
N PHE A 223 13.86 -28.83 -43.44
CA PHE A 223 14.86 -28.21 -42.54
C PHE A 223 15.71 -27.06 -43.13
N ARG A 224 15.19 -26.36 -44.15
CA ARG A 224 15.84 -25.16 -44.75
C ARG A 224 15.42 -23.85 -44.10
N ASN A 225 14.49 -23.96 -43.16
CA ASN A 225 13.81 -22.87 -42.49
C ASN A 225 14.50 -22.55 -41.16
N ASP A 226 15.44 -23.41 -40.74
CA ASP A 226 16.02 -23.45 -39.41
C ASP A 226 17.50 -23.05 -39.47
N VAL A 227 17.96 -22.31 -38.47
CA VAL A 227 19.37 -22.00 -38.27
C VAL A 227 19.75 -22.11 -36.80
N SER A 228 20.82 -22.86 -36.52
CA SER A 228 21.42 -22.88 -35.18
C SER A 228 22.44 -21.76 -35.03
N VAL A 229 22.27 -20.95 -33.99
CA VAL A 229 23.20 -19.89 -33.57
C VAL A 229 23.73 -20.25 -32.18
N THR A 230 25.03 -20.08 -31.97
CA THR A 230 25.64 -20.20 -30.64
C THR A 230 26.09 -18.83 -30.17
N PHE A 231 25.55 -18.39 -29.04
CA PHE A 231 25.80 -17.09 -28.44
C PHE A 231 26.88 -17.16 -27.36
N GLU A 232 27.49 -16.01 -27.07
CA GLU A 232 28.27 -15.74 -25.87
C GLU A 232 27.44 -14.83 -24.94
N GLY A 233 26.96 -15.38 -23.83
CA GLY A 233 26.25 -14.64 -22.79
C GLY A 233 27.21 -13.93 -21.84
N GLU A 234 27.20 -12.60 -21.83
CA GLU A 234 27.90 -11.76 -20.86
C GLU A 234 27.18 -11.81 -19.50
N ARG A 235 27.89 -11.59 -18.39
CA ARG A 235 27.44 -11.94 -17.04
C ARG A 235 26.64 -10.83 -16.36
N ALA A 236 25.62 -11.20 -15.57
CA ALA A 236 24.89 -10.28 -14.70
C ALA A 236 25.62 -10.04 -13.36
N VAL A 237 25.53 -8.82 -12.84
CA VAL A 237 26.13 -8.40 -11.56
C VAL A 237 25.10 -8.52 -10.44
N PRO A 238 25.41 -9.23 -9.33
CA PRO A 238 24.50 -9.39 -8.21
C PRO A 238 24.43 -8.11 -7.36
N VAL A 239 23.45 -7.25 -7.64
CA VAL A 239 23.22 -6.00 -6.89
C VAL A 239 22.65 -6.34 -5.51
N ARG A 240 23.35 -5.97 -4.44
CA ARG A 240 22.91 -6.28 -3.08
C ARG A 240 21.97 -5.22 -2.52
N LEU A 241 20.77 -5.62 -2.17
CA LEU A 241 19.76 -4.73 -1.62
C LEU A 241 19.94 -4.57 -0.10
N ARG A 242 19.93 -3.32 0.39
CA ARG A 242 19.93 -2.97 1.81
C ARG A 242 18.60 -2.31 2.12
N ILE A 243 17.69 -3.03 2.76
CA ILE A 243 16.27 -2.67 2.87
C ILE A 243 15.91 -2.49 4.33
N LEU A 244 15.69 -1.25 4.74
CA LEU A 244 15.35 -0.90 6.11
C LEU A 244 13.97 -0.24 6.17
N ASP A 245 13.19 -0.56 7.21
CA ASP A 245 11.92 0.10 7.51
C ASP A 245 12.10 1.51 8.09
N GLU A 246 10.99 2.16 8.46
CA GLU A 246 10.99 3.50 9.07
C GLU A 246 11.68 3.54 10.46
N ASN A 247 11.94 2.38 11.06
CA ASN A 247 12.59 2.17 12.36
C ASN A 247 14.04 1.66 12.22
N GLY A 248 14.58 1.61 10.99
CA GLY A 248 15.92 1.13 10.68
C GLY A 248 16.10 -0.40 10.73
N GLN A 249 15.01 -1.18 10.77
CA GLN A 249 15.01 -2.63 10.87
C GLN A 249 14.98 -3.33 9.50
N PRO A 250 15.59 -4.51 9.34
CA PRO A 250 15.53 -5.31 8.10
C PRO A 250 14.10 -5.58 7.62
N ALA A 251 13.79 -5.18 6.39
CA ALA A 251 12.45 -5.25 5.81
C ALA A 251 12.40 -5.99 4.47
N THR A 252 11.18 -6.29 4.01
CA THR A 252 10.89 -6.75 2.64
C THR A 252 10.25 -5.60 1.86
N ALA A 253 10.54 -5.47 0.57
CA ALA A 253 9.92 -4.47 -0.30
C ALA A 253 9.69 -5.03 -1.70
N GLY A 254 8.71 -4.47 -2.41
CA GLY A 254 8.49 -4.67 -3.84
C GLY A 254 9.33 -3.68 -4.66
N PHE A 255 10.07 -4.20 -5.64
CA PHE A 255 10.93 -3.44 -6.55
C PHE A 255 10.47 -3.66 -7.99
N GLU A 256 10.03 -2.60 -8.65
CA GLU A 256 9.89 -2.57 -10.10
C GLU A 256 11.14 -1.91 -10.67
N ILE A 257 11.94 -2.67 -11.42
CA ILE A 257 13.22 -2.24 -11.97
C ILE A 257 13.07 -2.18 -13.49
N ARG A 258 13.24 -0.99 -14.07
CA ARG A 258 13.20 -0.76 -15.52
C ARG A 258 14.51 -0.14 -15.99
N ASP A 259 14.94 -0.47 -17.20
CA ASP A 259 16.01 0.28 -17.85
C ASP A 259 15.45 1.49 -18.63
N GLN A 260 16.35 2.26 -19.25
CA GLN A 260 16.01 3.42 -20.10
C GLN A 260 15.21 3.08 -21.37
N GLN A 261 14.90 1.80 -21.63
CA GLN A 261 14.00 1.33 -22.69
C GLN A 261 12.65 0.85 -22.12
N GLY A 262 12.42 1.02 -20.81
CA GLY A 262 11.23 0.58 -20.09
C GLY A 262 11.16 -0.93 -19.81
N ARG A 263 12.20 -1.70 -20.18
CA ARG A 263 12.22 -3.17 -20.08
C ARG A 263 12.33 -3.58 -18.61
N VAL A 264 11.53 -4.56 -18.18
CA VAL A 264 11.43 -4.98 -16.77
C VAL A 264 12.48 -6.02 -16.40
N TYR A 265 13.13 -5.86 -15.25
CA TYR A 265 14.17 -6.75 -14.73
C TYR A 265 13.79 -7.38 -13.38
N PRO A 266 14.00 -8.70 -13.18
CA PRO A 266 14.29 -9.72 -14.21
C PRO A 266 13.11 -9.93 -15.18
N SER A 267 13.37 -10.44 -16.40
CA SER A 267 12.31 -10.62 -17.43
C SER A 267 11.19 -11.50 -16.92
N GLN A 268 9.97 -10.99 -17.06
CA GLN A 268 8.74 -11.59 -16.57
C GLN A 268 8.52 -13.04 -17.05
N ALA A 269 8.74 -13.34 -18.34
CA ALA A 269 8.47 -14.67 -18.90
C ALA A 269 9.42 -15.79 -18.39
N LYS A 270 10.54 -15.40 -17.74
CA LYS A 270 11.55 -16.31 -17.20
C LYS A 270 11.62 -16.31 -15.66
N ARG A 271 10.68 -15.64 -14.99
CA ARG A 271 10.52 -15.72 -13.53
C ARG A 271 10.00 -17.09 -13.12
N LEU A 272 10.38 -17.49 -11.91
CA LEU A 272 9.87 -18.64 -11.17
C LEU A 272 9.62 -18.19 -9.72
N ALA A 273 8.80 -18.94 -8.98
CA ALA A 273 8.54 -18.68 -7.58
C ALA A 273 9.86 -18.44 -6.79
N PRO A 274 9.95 -17.37 -5.99
CA PRO A 274 8.84 -16.56 -5.48
C PRO A 274 8.48 -15.32 -6.34
N ASP A 275 9.16 -15.08 -7.46
CA ASP A 275 8.88 -13.95 -8.35
C ASP A 275 7.79 -14.33 -9.35
N PHE A 276 6.70 -13.57 -9.39
CA PHE A 276 5.55 -13.93 -10.24
C PHE A 276 5.73 -13.36 -11.65
N ALA A 277 5.45 -14.19 -12.66
CA ALA A 277 5.64 -13.84 -14.07
C ALA A 277 4.67 -12.74 -14.56
N PHE A 278 3.51 -12.59 -13.92
CA PHE A 278 2.50 -11.58 -14.25
C PHE A 278 2.70 -10.23 -13.54
N HIS A 279 3.63 -10.13 -12.58
CA HIS A 279 3.99 -8.88 -11.91
C HIS A 279 5.14 -8.17 -12.62
N PRO A 280 5.13 -6.84 -12.78
CA PRO A 280 6.33 -6.09 -13.11
C PRO A 280 7.31 -6.06 -11.92
N GLN A 281 6.82 -5.90 -10.69
CA GLN A 281 7.66 -5.89 -9.49
C GLN A 281 8.16 -7.28 -9.07
N ILE A 282 9.30 -7.33 -8.36
CA ILE A 282 9.80 -8.48 -7.60
C ILE A 282 9.87 -8.14 -6.12
N TYR A 283 9.81 -9.14 -5.23
CA TYR A 283 9.89 -8.90 -3.79
C TYR A 283 11.21 -9.40 -3.21
N ARG A 284 11.91 -8.52 -2.47
CA ARG A 284 13.20 -8.83 -1.86
C ARG A 284 13.25 -8.40 -0.40
N HIS A 285 13.93 -9.21 0.41
CA HIS A 285 14.25 -8.95 1.81
C HIS A 285 15.66 -8.35 1.94
N ASP A 286 15.92 -7.69 3.06
CA ASP A 286 17.24 -7.11 3.37
C ASP A 286 18.40 -8.11 3.14
N LYS A 287 19.46 -7.63 2.47
CA LYS A 287 20.69 -8.35 2.11
C LYS A 287 20.57 -9.38 0.98
N GLU A 288 19.38 -9.62 0.44
CA GLU A 288 19.20 -10.38 -0.80
C GLU A 288 19.72 -9.60 -2.03
N THR A 289 19.74 -10.26 -3.19
CA THR A 289 20.25 -9.69 -4.45
C THR A 289 19.20 -9.67 -5.55
N VAL A 290 19.45 -8.82 -6.54
CA VAL A 290 18.88 -8.91 -7.89
C VAL A 290 20.05 -8.88 -8.88
N ASP A 291 20.06 -9.81 -9.83
CA ASP A 291 21.13 -9.90 -10.82
C ASP A 291 20.78 -9.01 -12.02
N LEU A 292 21.54 -7.93 -12.20
CA LEU A 292 21.34 -6.94 -13.26
C LEU A 292 22.60 -6.82 -14.15
N PRO A 293 22.45 -6.67 -15.48
CA PRO A 293 23.52 -6.18 -16.33
C PRO A 293 24.14 -4.86 -15.82
N PRO A 294 25.40 -4.54 -16.19
CA PRO A 294 25.92 -3.18 -16.10
C PRO A 294 25.05 -2.22 -16.93
N GLY A 295 24.64 -1.08 -16.34
CA GLY A 295 23.65 -0.17 -16.93
C GLY A 295 23.03 0.80 -15.93
N GLU A 296 22.08 1.60 -16.42
CA GLU A 296 21.33 2.59 -15.62
C GLU A 296 19.83 2.25 -15.63
N TYR A 297 19.25 2.20 -14.43
CA TYR A 297 17.92 1.68 -14.16
C TYR A 297 17.09 2.67 -13.34
N ASP A 298 15.82 2.83 -13.69
CA ASP A 298 14.82 3.46 -12.84
C ASP A 298 14.15 2.39 -11.98
N VAL A 299 14.07 2.66 -10.68
CA VAL A 299 13.61 1.70 -9.66
C VAL A 299 12.50 2.33 -8.84
N THR A 300 11.30 1.77 -8.94
CA THR A 300 10.16 2.07 -8.08
C THR A 300 10.15 1.09 -6.91
N ILE A 301 10.16 1.58 -5.67
CA ILE A 301 10.14 0.77 -4.45
C ILE A 301 8.84 1.02 -3.68
N THR A 302 8.22 -0.07 -3.23
CA THR A 302 6.90 -0.11 -2.57
C THR A 302 6.92 -1.04 -1.35
N ARG A 303 6.05 -0.80 -0.37
CA ARG A 303 5.82 -1.73 0.75
C ARG A 303 4.37 -1.66 1.26
N GLY A 304 3.38 -1.97 0.42
CA GLY A 304 1.97 -1.75 0.78
C GLY A 304 1.53 -0.29 0.71
N PRO A 305 0.22 -0.02 0.82
CA PRO A 305 -0.35 1.32 0.71
C PRO A 305 -0.04 2.23 1.91
N GLU A 306 0.28 1.70 3.09
CA GLU A 306 0.65 2.47 4.29
C GLU A 306 2.08 3.06 4.25
N TYR A 307 2.85 2.73 3.19
CA TYR A 307 4.18 3.30 2.90
C TYR A 307 4.14 4.20 1.67
N LEU A 308 4.99 5.23 1.68
CA LEU A 308 5.23 6.10 0.53
C LEU A 308 6.08 5.36 -0.52
N GLU A 309 5.57 5.35 -1.75
CA GLU A 309 6.30 4.93 -2.94
C GLU A 309 7.59 5.77 -3.10
N GLN A 310 8.70 5.12 -3.47
CA GLN A 310 9.97 5.80 -3.75
C GLN A 310 10.41 5.49 -5.17
N ASN A 311 10.76 6.51 -5.95
CA ASN A 311 11.37 6.36 -7.26
C ASN A 311 12.83 6.80 -7.19
N LYS A 312 13.76 5.97 -7.70
CA LYS A 312 15.21 6.16 -7.59
C LYS A 312 15.94 5.58 -8.79
N THR A 313 17.01 6.25 -9.22
CA THR A 313 17.95 5.72 -10.21
C THR A 313 18.97 4.78 -9.55
N LEU A 314 19.31 3.69 -10.22
CA LEU A 314 20.34 2.71 -9.86
C LEU A 314 21.31 2.55 -11.03
N VAL A 315 22.60 2.81 -10.79
CA VAL A 315 23.67 2.54 -11.76
C VAL A 315 24.44 1.28 -11.31
N VAL A 316 24.59 0.34 -12.24
CA VAL A 316 25.28 -0.95 -12.06
C VAL A 316 26.55 -0.95 -12.90
N ASN A 317 27.68 -1.29 -12.27
CA ASN A 317 29.00 -1.43 -12.88
C ASN A 317 29.54 -2.85 -12.60
N ASP A 318 30.70 -3.22 -13.14
CA ASP A 318 31.32 -4.54 -12.91
C ASP A 318 31.74 -4.79 -11.44
N ASP A 319 31.94 -3.73 -10.66
CA ASP A 319 32.17 -3.79 -9.21
C ASP A 319 30.87 -4.09 -8.44
N VAL A 320 30.98 -4.83 -7.33
CA VAL A 320 29.83 -5.26 -6.50
C VAL A 320 29.07 -4.05 -5.96
N SER A 321 27.92 -3.75 -6.57
CA SER A 321 27.06 -2.63 -6.21
C SER A 321 26.12 -3.00 -5.06
N SER A 322 25.84 -2.01 -4.19
CA SER A 322 24.86 -2.14 -3.11
C SER A 322 23.86 -0.98 -3.17
N PHE A 323 22.57 -1.30 -3.25
CA PHE A 323 21.49 -0.33 -3.35
C PHE A 323 20.74 -0.22 -2.01
N GLN A 324 20.68 0.99 -1.43
CA GLN A 324 20.09 1.20 -0.10
C GLN A 324 18.75 1.93 -0.14
N VAL A 325 17.79 1.35 0.58
CA VAL A 325 16.44 1.87 0.78
C VAL A 325 16.16 1.99 2.27
N HIS A 326 15.69 3.18 2.66
CA HIS A 326 15.01 3.40 3.93
C HIS A 326 13.56 3.72 3.57
N LEU A 327 12.65 2.83 3.93
CA LEU A 327 11.23 2.94 3.59
C LEU A 327 10.57 4.00 4.49
N GLN A 328 9.60 4.72 3.95
CA GLN A 328 8.92 5.81 4.67
C GLN A 328 7.45 5.45 4.86
N ARG A 329 7.08 5.12 6.10
CA ARG A 329 5.69 4.85 6.49
C ARG A 329 4.97 6.17 6.77
N TRP A 330 3.76 6.37 6.24
CA TRP A 330 2.95 7.57 6.53
C TRP A 330 1.86 7.32 7.58
N THR A 331 1.44 6.06 7.78
CA THR A 331 0.49 5.66 8.84
C THR A 331 0.78 4.24 9.32
N ASP A 332 0.44 3.93 10.58
CA ASP A 332 0.57 2.58 11.13
C ASP A 332 -0.66 2.19 11.97
N PRO A 333 -1.72 1.67 11.33
CA PRO A 333 -2.93 1.24 12.04
C PRO A 333 -2.65 0.20 13.14
N ALA A 334 -1.62 -0.64 12.99
CA ALA A 334 -1.27 -1.66 13.98
C ALA A 334 -0.73 -1.06 15.29
N LYS A 335 -0.13 0.15 15.26
CA LYS A 335 0.25 0.89 16.49
C LYS A 335 -0.97 1.36 17.30
N TYR A 336 -2.15 1.41 16.69
CA TYR A 336 -3.45 1.68 17.33
C TYR A 336 -4.27 0.40 17.57
N GLY A 337 -3.67 -0.78 17.36
CA GLY A 337 -4.34 -2.08 17.49
C GLY A 337 -5.24 -2.48 16.32
N TRP A 338 -5.24 -1.73 15.21
CA TRP A 338 -6.01 -2.02 13.99
C TRP A 338 -5.15 -2.81 13.00
N TRP A 339 -5.36 -4.12 12.91
CA TRP A 339 -4.52 -5.04 12.14
C TRP A 339 -5.10 -5.28 10.75
N SER A 340 -4.32 -4.95 9.70
CA SER A 340 -4.71 -5.17 8.31
C SER A 340 -4.66 -6.65 7.92
N GLY A 341 -5.62 -7.07 7.12
CA GLY A 341 -5.60 -8.38 6.50
C GLY A 341 -6.51 -8.48 5.29
N ASP A 342 -6.24 -9.49 4.49
CA ASP A 342 -6.96 -9.86 3.28
C ASP A 342 -7.44 -11.30 3.50
N HIS A 343 -8.76 -11.48 3.56
CA HIS A 343 -9.33 -12.80 3.85
C HIS A 343 -9.56 -13.65 2.58
N HIS A 344 -9.18 -13.15 1.39
CA HIS A 344 -9.35 -13.88 0.14
C HIS A 344 -8.16 -13.67 -0.81
N ILE A 345 -7.19 -14.58 -0.74
CA ILE A 345 -6.11 -14.72 -1.73
C ILE A 345 -5.97 -16.21 -2.12
N HIS A 346 -5.38 -16.50 -3.27
CA HIS A 346 -5.29 -17.83 -3.86
C HIS A 346 -3.86 -18.18 -4.30
N ALA A 347 -3.42 -19.39 -3.97
CA ALA A 347 -2.16 -19.97 -4.44
C ALA A 347 -2.17 -20.32 -5.94
N ALA A 348 -3.31 -20.68 -6.52
CA ALA A 348 -3.41 -21.37 -7.81
C ALA A 348 -4.79 -21.17 -8.48
N GLY A 349 -4.94 -21.69 -9.70
CA GLY A 349 -6.25 -21.86 -10.38
C GLY A 349 -6.84 -20.62 -11.07
N CYS A 350 -6.34 -19.42 -10.76
CA CYS A 350 -6.74 -18.17 -11.41
C CYS A 350 -6.10 -18.01 -12.81
N SER A 351 -6.42 -16.88 -13.47
CA SER A 351 -6.00 -16.40 -14.81
C SER A 351 -4.50 -16.44 -15.19
N HIS A 352 -3.64 -17.01 -14.35
CA HIS A 352 -2.18 -17.02 -14.48
C HIS A 352 -1.54 -18.42 -14.31
N TYR A 353 -2.33 -19.45 -14.02
CA TYR A 353 -1.86 -20.83 -13.84
C TYR A 353 -2.73 -21.78 -14.68
N ASP A 354 -2.13 -22.44 -15.67
CA ASP A 354 -2.84 -23.33 -16.59
C ASP A 354 -3.07 -24.72 -15.96
N ASN A 355 -2.31 -25.06 -14.91
CA ASN A 355 -2.42 -26.31 -14.14
C ASN A 355 -2.52 -26.06 -12.62
N PRO A 356 -3.39 -26.79 -11.87
CA PRO A 356 -3.46 -26.76 -10.41
C PRO A 356 -2.12 -26.86 -9.64
N SER A 357 -1.12 -27.55 -10.21
CA SER A 357 0.21 -27.70 -9.61
C SER A 357 1.23 -26.63 -9.99
N GLU A 358 0.89 -25.66 -10.84
CA GLU A 358 1.75 -24.51 -11.21
C GLU A 358 1.65 -23.35 -10.23
N GLY A 359 0.69 -23.39 -9.32
CA GLY A 359 0.49 -22.38 -8.29
C GLY A 359 1.63 -22.30 -7.27
N VAL A 360 1.64 -21.20 -6.54
CA VAL A 360 2.70 -20.80 -5.61
C VAL A 360 2.53 -21.43 -4.23
N HIS A 361 3.61 -21.63 -3.48
CA HIS A 361 3.55 -22.22 -2.15
C HIS A 361 3.48 -21.16 -1.05
N ALA A 362 3.17 -21.59 0.18
CA ALA A 362 3.09 -20.74 1.37
C ALA A 362 4.29 -19.78 1.57
N PRO A 363 5.57 -20.17 1.34
CA PRO A 363 6.71 -19.24 1.49
C PRO A 363 6.70 -18.11 0.46
N ASP A 364 6.19 -18.39 -0.74
CA ASP A 364 6.12 -17.44 -1.85
C ASP A 364 4.99 -16.44 -1.59
N MET A 365 3.80 -16.93 -1.25
CA MET A 365 2.67 -16.07 -0.88
C MET A 365 2.99 -15.18 0.32
N LEU A 366 3.61 -15.74 1.37
CA LEU A 366 4.05 -14.95 2.53
C LEU A 366 5.07 -13.86 2.14
N ARG A 367 5.95 -14.10 1.16
CA ARG A 367 6.87 -13.05 0.68
C ARG A 367 6.12 -11.86 0.09
N HIS A 368 5.02 -12.09 -0.60
CA HIS A 368 4.16 -11.02 -1.13
C HIS A 368 3.42 -10.31 0.01
N CYS A 369 2.85 -11.04 0.99
CA CYS A 369 2.26 -10.42 2.18
C CYS A 369 3.28 -9.57 2.98
N LEU A 370 4.50 -10.08 3.16
CA LEU A 370 5.63 -9.35 3.77
C LEU A 370 6.05 -8.14 2.93
N GLY A 371 5.94 -8.21 1.61
CA GLY A 371 6.18 -7.14 0.67
C GLY A 371 5.15 -6.02 0.78
N GLU A 372 3.86 -6.36 0.87
CA GLU A 372 2.75 -5.42 0.93
C GLU A 372 2.33 -5.01 2.37
N ASP A 373 3.18 -5.28 3.37
CA ASP A 373 2.96 -5.02 4.81
C ASP A 373 1.68 -5.65 5.42
N LEU A 374 1.09 -6.61 4.72
CA LEU A 374 -0.20 -7.23 5.02
C LEU A 374 -0.11 -8.19 6.22
N LYS A 375 -0.74 -7.88 7.35
CA LYS A 375 -0.53 -8.62 8.62
C LYS A 375 -1.23 -9.98 8.65
N VAL A 376 -2.36 -10.13 7.95
CA VAL A 376 -3.07 -11.41 7.78
C VAL A 376 -3.37 -11.66 6.30
N GLY A 377 -3.01 -12.85 5.81
CA GLY A 377 -3.47 -13.36 4.52
C GLY A 377 -4.13 -14.73 4.68
N ALA A 378 -5.40 -14.86 4.26
CA ALA A 378 -6.09 -16.16 4.20
C ALA A 378 -6.04 -16.71 2.77
N ASN A 379 -5.18 -17.70 2.55
CA ASN A 379 -4.94 -18.36 1.29
C ASN A 379 -6.01 -19.43 1.06
N LEU A 380 -7.11 -19.05 0.43
CA LEU A 380 -8.29 -19.89 0.27
C LEU A 380 -8.06 -20.93 -0.84
N THR A 381 -8.27 -22.20 -0.53
CA THR A 381 -8.26 -23.27 -1.55
C THR A 381 -9.63 -23.32 -2.24
N TRP A 382 -9.67 -23.40 -3.56
CA TRP A 382 -10.90 -23.22 -4.35
C TRP A 382 -10.98 -24.11 -5.59
N GLY A 383 -12.18 -24.23 -6.17
CA GLY A 383 -12.61 -25.27 -7.13
C GLY A 383 -11.54 -25.78 -8.12
N PRO A 384 -11.02 -24.96 -9.06
CA PRO A 384 -10.10 -25.40 -10.09
C PRO A 384 -8.81 -26.03 -9.57
N CYS A 385 -8.29 -25.56 -8.42
CA CYS A 385 -7.05 -26.04 -7.84
C CYS A 385 -7.22 -26.95 -6.61
N PHE A 386 -8.46 -27.11 -6.11
CA PHE A 386 -8.79 -27.71 -4.81
C PHE A 386 -8.14 -29.08 -4.59
N ASP A 387 -8.27 -30.01 -5.54
CA ASP A 387 -7.79 -31.38 -5.38
C ASP A 387 -6.26 -31.51 -5.25
N TYR A 388 -5.51 -30.49 -5.67
CA TYR A 388 -4.08 -30.36 -5.38
C TYR A 388 -3.82 -29.53 -4.12
N GLN A 389 -4.44 -28.36 -3.98
CA GLN A 389 -4.14 -27.40 -2.92
C GLN A 389 -4.64 -27.84 -1.52
N LYS A 390 -5.64 -28.73 -1.44
CA LYS A 390 -6.18 -29.30 -0.17
C LYS A 390 -5.12 -29.96 0.72
N GLN A 391 -3.95 -30.30 0.18
CA GLN A 391 -2.83 -30.86 0.97
C GLN A 391 -2.12 -29.83 1.89
N PHE A 392 -2.33 -28.53 1.67
CA PHE A 392 -1.68 -27.46 2.46
C PHE A 392 -2.52 -26.96 3.64
N PHE A 393 -3.82 -27.28 3.68
CA PHE A 393 -4.69 -26.95 4.80
C PHE A 393 -4.31 -27.74 6.06
N THR A 394 -4.35 -27.06 7.22
CA THR A 394 -4.00 -27.64 8.52
C THR A 394 -4.97 -27.26 9.66
N GLY A 395 -6.02 -26.46 9.37
CA GLY A 395 -6.89 -25.88 10.40
C GLY A 395 -6.20 -24.86 11.32
N ALA A 396 -4.98 -24.42 10.98
CA ALA A 396 -4.13 -23.56 11.78
C ALA A 396 -3.34 -22.56 10.92
N VAL A 397 -2.69 -21.59 11.58
CA VAL A 397 -1.75 -20.66 10.95
C VAL A 397 -0.52 -21.43 10.45
N ASP A 398 -0.10 -21.18 9.21
CA ASP A 398 1.01 -21.90 8.58
C ASP A 398 2.36 -21.55 9.22
N ARG A 399 3.19 -22.58 9.43
CA ARG A 399 4.59 -22.54 9.88
C ARG A 399 5.52 -21.57 9.13
N VAL A 400 5.18 -21.12 7.93
CA VAL A 400 5.93 -20.06 7.22
C VAL A 400 5.80 -18.72 7.93
N SER A 401 4.68 -18.46 8.61
CA SER A 401 4.32 -17.19 9.24
C SER A 401 5.41 -16.61 10.13
N ARG A 402 5.55 -15.29 10.13
CA ARG A 402 6.58 -14.54 10.86
C ARG A 402 5.92 -13.33 11.51
N TYR A 403 5.59 -13.43 12.80
CA TYR A 403 4.90 -12.36 13.53
C TYR A 403 5.52 -10.97 13.26
N PRO A 404 4.73 -9.93 12.93
CA PRO A 404 3.25 -9.87 12.92
C PRO A 404 2.57 -10.28 11.59
N TYR A 405 3.23 -11.05 10.72
CA TYR A 405 2.69 -11.51 9.43
C TYR A 405 2.23 -12.97 9.52
N LEU A 406 0.92 -13.20 9.44
CA LEU A 406 0.26 -14.50 9.56
C LEU A 406 -0.33 -14.92 8.20
N LEU A 407 0.02 -16.13 7.75
CA LEU A 407 -0.60 -16.79 6.61
C LEU A 407 -1.36 -18.03 7.10
N ARG A 408 -2.59 -18.26 6.61
CA ARG A 408 -3.36 -19.49 6.88
C ARG A 408 -4.03 -19.97 5.60
N TYR A 409 -4.23 -21.28 5.48
CA TYR A 409 -5.13 -21.86 4.50
C TYR A 409 -6.52 -22.07 5.11
N ASP A 410 -7.55 -21.68 4.34
CA ASP A 410 -8.98 -21.87 4.60
C ASP A 410 -9.65 -22.15 3.22
N VAL A 411 -10.98 -22.02 3.04
CA VAL A 411 -11.66 -22.42 1.77
C VAL A 411 -12.52 -21.28 1.18
N GLU A 412 -12.51 -21.17 -0.15
CA GLU A 412 -13.51 -20.41 -0.91
C GLU A 412 -14.36 -21.41 -1.73
N VAL A 413 -15.68 -21.26 -1.66
CA VAL A 413 -16.65 -22.24 -2.22
C VAL A 413 -17.06 -21.86 -3.65
N SER A 414 -16.08 -21.79 -4.54
CA SER A 414 -16.27 -21.57 -5.99
C SER A 414 -16.19 -22.86 -6.82
N GLY A 415 -17.01 -22.96 -7.86
CA GLY A 415 -16.98 -24.08 -8.80
C GLY A 415 -17.61 -25.40 -8.30
N PHE A 416 -17.82 -25.58 -6.99
CA PHE A 416 -18.39 -26.76 -6.32
C PHE A 416 -19.89 -27.04 -6.61
N GLY A 417 -20.40 -26.61 -7.77
CA GLY A 417 -21.84 -26.52 -8.05
C GLY A 417 -22.52 -25.29 -7.43
N SER A 418 -21.91 -24.68 -6.42
CA SER A 418 -22.28 -23.41 -5.75
C SER A 418 -22.26 -22.18 -6.66
N HIS A 419 -21.66 -22.25 -7.85
CA HIS A 419 -21.59 -21.15 -8.83
C HIS A 419 -22.95 -20.57 -9.30
N LYS A 420 -24.08 -21.09 -8.77
CA LYS A 420 -25.43 -20.57 -8.99
C LYS A 420 -25.99 -19.83 -7.76
N SER A 421 -25.59 -20.26 -6.56
CA SER A 421 -25.92 -19.62 -5.27
C SER A 421 -24.94 -18.51 -4.88
N GLY A 422 -23.83 -18.37 -5.60
CA GLY A 422 -22.74 -17.47 -5.27
C GLY A 422 -21.60 -18.18 -4.55
N HIS A 423 -20.44 -17.54 -4.47
CA HIS A 423 -19.27 -18.08 -3.78
C HIS A 423 -19.23 -17.61 -2.31
N LEU A 424 -18.55 -18.39 -1.46
CA LEU A 424 -18.46 -18.14 -0.02
C LEU A 424 -17.00 -18.22 0.45
N CYS A 425 -16.53 -17.21 1.17
CA CYS A 425 -15.31 -17.26 1.97
C CYS A 425 -15.63 -17.95 3.31
N LEU A 426 -14.94 -19.06 3.62
CA LEU A 426 -15.12 -19.85 4.84
C LEU A 426 -13.85 -19.82 5.70
N LEU A 427 -13.78 -18.86 6.62
CA LEU A 427 -12.62 -18.61 7.45
C LEU A 427 -12.68 -19.41 8.77
N ARG A 428 -11.52 -19.81 9.29
CA ARG A 428 -11.36 -20.63 10.51
C ARG A 428 -12.05 -22.00 10.45
N LEU A 429 -11.91 -22.69 9.32
CA LEU A 429 -12.27 -24.09 9.27
C LEU A 429 -11.29 -24.92 10.12
N LYS A 430 -11.79 -26.02 10.69
CA LYS A 430 -11.01 -27.07 11.37
C LYS A 430 -10.85 -28.28 10.45
N GLU A 431 -11.94 -28.62 9.76
CA GLU A 431 -12.01 -29.57 8.66
C GLU A 431 -12.38 -28.81 7.38
N GLN A 432 -11.60 -28.93 6.31
CA GLN A 432 -11.83 -28.22 5.04
C GLN A 432 -12.86 -28.88 4.11
N ILE A 433 -13.26 -30.13 4.38
CA ILE A 433 -14.13 -30.92 3.49
C ILE A 433 -15.42 -31.32 4.22
N PRO A 434 -16.62 -31.11 3.63
CA PRO A 434 -17.88 -31.60 4.19
C PRO A 434 -17.99 -33.14 4.09
N PRO A 435 -18.77 -33.81 4.97
CA PRO A 435 -18.98 -35.26 4.87
C PRO A 435 -19.66 -35.66 3.55
N GLY A 436 -19.00 -36.49 2.75
CA GLY A 436 -19.57 -37.05 1.51
C GLY A 436 -18.54 -37.60 0.51
N GLY A 437 -17.29 -37.13 0.58
CA GLY A 437 -16.19 -37.51 -0.30
C GLY A 437 -14.92 -36.77 0.07
N ASP A 438 -13.97 -36.70 -0.86
CA ASP A 438 -12.64 -36.08 -0.68
C ASP A 438 -12.30 -35.02 -1.74
N SER A 439 -13.16 -34.77 -2.73
CA SER A 439 -12.96 -33.90 -3.90
C SER A 439 -14.08 -32.85 -4.01
N THR A 440 -14.11 -32.04 -5.07
CA THR A 440 -15.10 -30.97 -5.27
C THR A 440 -16.54 -31.48 -5.44
N HIS A 441 -16.73 -32.73 -5.87
CA HIS A 441 -17.98 -33.24 -6.42
C HIS A 441 -19.12 -33.54 -5.40
N HIS A 442 -18.86 -33.53 -4.09
CA HIS A 442 -19.86 -33.89 -3.06
C HIS A 442 -20.32 -32.70 -2.19
N TRP A 443 -19.89 -31.49 -2.52
CA TRP A 443 -20.24 -30.27 -1.78
C TRP A 443 -21.72 -29.87 -1.97
N PRO A 444 -22.34 -29.17 -1.01
CA PRO A 444 -23.71 -28.69 -1.14
C PRO A 444 -23.87 -27.62 -2.23
N THR A 445 -24.90 -27.76 -3.08
CA THR A 445 -25.18 -26.86 -4.21
C THR A 445 -25.83 -25.52 -3.82
N LEU A 446 -26.25 -25.37 -2.56
CA LEU A 446 -26.86 -24.13 -2.02
C LEU A 446 -26.03 -23.63 -0.85
N CYS A 447 -25.80 -22.32 -0.79
CA CYS A 447 -24.94 -21.64 0.18
C CYS A 447 -25.36 -21.98 1.61
N LEU A 448 -26.65 -21.90 1.95
CA LEU A 448 -27.16 -22.18 3.29
C LEU A 448 -26.72 -23.55 3.86
N ASN A 449 -26.59 -24.57 3.01
CA ASN A 449 -26.19 -25.91 3.46
C ASN A 449 -24.68 -26.01 3.72
N THR A 450 -23.87 -25.30 2.95
CA THR A 450 -22.44 -25.16 3.21
C THR A 450 -22.18 -24.29 4.44
N LEU A 451 -22.93 -23.20 4.61
CA LEU A 451 -22.92 -22.37 5.82
C LEU A 451 -23.28 -23.20 7.05
N ARG A 452 -24.36 -24.01 7.03
CA ARG A 452 -24.71 -24.93 8.13
C ARG A 452 -23.54 -25.82 8.58
N TRP A 453 -22.79 -26.39 7.62
CA TRP A 453 -21.62 -27.22 7.94
C TRP A 453 -20.46 -26.40 8.53
N ALA A 454 -20.11 -25.26 7.91
CA ALA A 454 -18.99 -24.43 8.35
C ALA A 454 -19.26 -23.77 9.73
N LYS A 455 -20.45 -23.21 9.93
CA LYS A 455 -20.87 -22.55 11.18
C LYS A 455 -20.87 -23.52 12.37
N LYS A 456 -21.23 -24.79 12.16
CA LYS A 456 -21.15 -25.85 13.18
C LYS A 456 -19.71 -26.16 13.64
N GLN A 457 -18.69 -25.80 12.86
CA GLN A 457 -17.28 -25.85 13.31
C GLN A 457 -16.86 -24.62 14.12
N GLY A 458 -17.62 -23.52 14.02
CA GLY A 458 -17.26 -22.19 14.54
C GLY A 458 -16.73 -21.21 13.48
N ALA A 459 -16.80 -21.55 12.19
CA ALA A 459 -16.26 -20.74 11.10
C ALA A 459 -16.89 -19.34 11.00
N VAL A 460 -16.14 -18.40 10.41
CA VAL A 460 -16.59 -17.03 10.07
C VAL A 460 -16.80 -16.99 8.57
N CYS A 461 -18.03 -16.75 8.13
CA CYS A 461 -18.48 -16.99 6.76
C CYS A 461 -19.12 -15.75 6.13
N GLY A 462 -18.87 -15.55 4.84
CA GLY A 462 -19.47 -14.47 4.06
C GLY A 462 -19.42 -14.75 2.56
N PRO A 463 -20.30 -14.14 1.73
CA PRO A 463 -20.17 -14.16 0.28
C PRO A 463 -18.84 -13.54 -0.16
N ALA A 464 -18.17 -14.17 -1.14
CA ALA A 464 -17.00 -13.60 -1.81
C ALA A 464 -17.43 -12.57 -2.86
N HIS A 465 -16.52 -11.64 -3.20
CA HIS A 465 -16.60 -10.74 -4.35
C HIS A 465 -18.02 -10.21 -4.64
N SER A 466 -18.62 -9.57 -3.62
CA SER A 466 -20.07 -9.53 -3.41
C SER A 466 -20.85 -8.87 -4.55
N GLY A 467 -20.25 -7.89 -5.24
CA GLY A 467 -20.91 -7.11 -6.28
C GLY A 467 -21.15 -7.84 -7.61
N TRP A 468 -20.50 -8.97 -7.88
CA TRP A 468 -20.67 -9.65 -9.16
C TRP A 468 -22.08 -10.26 -9.33
N GLY A 469 -22.74 -9.91 -10.43
CA GLY A 469 -24.14 -10.30 -10.72
C GLY A 469 -25.19 -9.36 -10.11
N ILE A 470 -24.76 -8.37 -9.33
CA ILE A 470 -25.65 -7.37 -8.70
C ILE A 470 -25.34 -5.90 -9.07
N ILE A 471 -24.62 -5.70 -10.17
CA ILE A 471 -24.35 -4.37 -10.75
C ILE A 471 -25.59 -3.86 -11.49
N VAL A 472 -25.92 -2.59 -11.26
CA VAL A 472 -27.06 -1.84 -11.85
C VAL A 472 -26.56 -0.53 -12.48
N GLN A 473 -27.42 0.27 -13.11
CA GLN A 473 -27.00 1.55 -13.71
C GLN A 473 -26.98 2.71 -12.70
N GLY A 474 -27.91 2.71 -11.75
CA GLY A 474 -27.98 3.69 -10.68
C GLY A 474 -26.75 3.68 -9.76
N THR A 475 -26.27 4.88 -9.43
CA THR A 475 -25.15 5.08 -8.48
C THR A 475 -25.60 5.59 -7.11
N ASP A 476 -26.90 5.83 -6.92
CA ASP A 476 -27.49 6.16 -5.62
C ASP A 476 -27.37 4.99 -4.64
N LEU A 477 -27.29 5.30 -3.34
CA LEU A 477 -27.10 4.30 -2.29
C LEU A 477 -28.05 4.56 -1.10
N PRO A 478 -29.00 3.64 -0.81
CA PRO A 478 -29.44 2.54 -1.67
C PRO A 478 -30.25 3.03 -2.89
N ASN A 479 -30.12 2.34 -4.02
CA ASN A 479 -31.00 2.50 -5.18
C ASN A 479 -31.98 1.31 -5.28
N TYR A 480 -33.09 1.52 -5.98
CA TYR A 480 -34.18 0.53 -6.08
C TYR A 480 -34.23 -0.16 -7.45
N GLU A 481 -33.13 -0.14 -8.22
CA GLU A 481 -32.98 -1.03 -9.38
C GLU A 481 -32.78 -2.47 -8.88
N VAL A 482 -33.59 -3.41 -9.36
CA VAL A 482 -33.49 -4.82 -8.97
C VAL A 482 -32.42 -5.50 -9.84
N PRO A 483 -31.32 -6.01 -9.26
CA PRO A 483 -30.29 -6.69 -10.03
C PRO A 483 -30.71 -8.07 -10.53
N ALA A 484 -29.90 -8.65 -11.42
CA ALA A 484 -30.16 -9.95 -12.03
C ALA A 484 -29.82 -11.15 -11.11
N PHE A 485 -28.85 -11.02 -10.20
CA PHE A 485 -28.30 -12.12 -9.37
C PHE A 485 -27.82 -13.30 -10.24
N ASP A 486 -27.09 -13.00 -11.32
CA ASP A 486 -26.80 -13.90 -12.44
C ASP A 486 -25.31 -14.26 -12.62
N SER A 487 -24.47 -13.98 -11.62
CA SER A 487 -23.02 -14.23 -11.65
C SER A 487 -22.54 -14.95 -10.38
N ILE A 488 -21.33 -14.68 -9.91
CA ILE A 488 -20.64 -15.42 -8.84
C ILE A 488 -20.71 -14.77 -7.45
N GLY A 489 -21.13 -13.51 -7.34
CA GLY A 489 -21.14 -12.74 -6.09
C GLY A 489 -22.25 -13.13 -5.11
N ALA A 490 -22.86 -12.15 -4.44
CA ALA A 490 -23.77 -12.36 -3.32
C ALA A 490 -25.19 -12.82 -3.72
N ASN A 491 -25.33 -13.86 -4.56
CA ASN A 491 -26.62 -14.32 -5.11
C ASN A 491 -27.61 -14.80 -4.04
N GLU A 492 -27.27 -15.83 -3.25
CA GLU A 492 -28.16 -16.40 -2.22
C GLU A 492 -28.15 -15.59 -0.90
N TYR A 493 -27.28 -14.58 -0.77
CA TYR A 493 -27.12 -13.77 0.45
C TYR A 493 -28.45 -13.20 0.99
N ILE A 494 -29.32 -12.69 0.12
CA ILE A 494 -30.62 -12.12 0.53
C ILE A 494 -31.59 -13.15 1.13
N ALA A 495 -31.34 -14.44 0.93
CA ALA A 495 -32.02 -15.54 1.62
C ALA A 495 -31.22 -16.02 2.84
N ASP A 496 -29.90 -16.21 2.70
CA ASP A 496 -29.02 -16.69 3.77
C ASP A 496 -29.01 -15.77 5.00
N VAL A 497 -28.99 -14.44 4.80
CA VAL A 497 -28.99 -13.44 5.89
C VAL A 497 -30.23 -13.54 6.79
N THR A 498 -31.32 -14.11 6.28
CA THR A 498 -32.57 -14.30 7.03
C THR A 498 -32.55 -15.51 7.97
N HIS A 499 -31.52 -16.37 7.86
CA HIS A 499 -31.44 -17.65 8.55
C HIS A 499 -30.47 -17.66 9.72
N THR A 500 -30.82 -18.47 10.72
CA THR A 500 -29.88 -18.98 11.73
C THR A 500 -29.61 -20.46 11.51
N VAL A 501 -28.48 -20.93 12.00
CA VAL A 501 -27.96 -22.29 11.86
C VAL A 501 -27.29 -22.75 13.15
N GLU A 502 -27.06 -24.05 13.29
CA GLU A 502 -26.40 -24.62 14.45
C GLU A 502 -24.91 -24.24 14.51
N GLY A 503 -24.50 -23.57 15.58
CA GLY A 503 -23.13 -23.24 15.94
C GLY A 503 -22.41 -24.37 16.68
N PRO A 504 -21.15 -24.15 17.11
CA PRO A 504 -20.30 -25.19 17.68
C PRO A 504 -20.76 -25.72 19.06
N ASN A 505 -21.69 -25.05 19.75
CA ASN A 505 -22.22 -25.50 21.04
C ASN A 505 -23.69 -25.98 20.94
N GLY A 506 -24.24 -26.12 19.72
CA GLY A 506 -25.67 -26.41 19.47
C GLY A 506 -26.59 -25.18 19.52
N ASP A 507 -26.02 -24.02 19.83
CA ASP A 507 -26.64 -22.70 19.81
C ASP A 507 -27.00 -22.24 18.40
N GLN A 508 -28.04 -21.43 18.23
CA GLN A 508 -28.41 -20.86 16.92
C GLN A 508 -27.66 -19.55 16.67
N VAL A 509 -26.84 -19.53 15.63
CA VAL A 509 -26.03 -18.38 15.19
C VAL A 509 -26.46 -17.92 13.79
N PRO A 510 -26.21 -16.66 13.37
CA PRO A 510 -26.46 -16.22 12.00
C PRO A 510 -25.76 -17.12 10.97
N ALA A 511 -26.40 -17.39 9.83
CA ALA A 511 -25.79 -18.17 8.75
C ALA A 511 -24.60 -17.41 8.11
N VAL A 512 -24.71 -16.09 8.00
CA VAL A 512 -23.72 -15.18 7.41
C VAL A 512 -23.20 -14.24 8.50
N ASP A 513 -21.88 -14.07 8.60
CA ASP A 513 -21.25 -13.10 9.50
C ASP A 513 -20.95 -11.77 8.77
N PHE A 514 -20.46 -11.83 7.53
CA PHE A 514 -19.99 -10.66 6.77
C PHE A 514 -20.35 -10.71 5.26
N LEU A 515 -20.29 -9.55 4.59
CA LEU A 515 -20.15 -9.41 3.13
C LEU A 515 -18.69 -9.06 2.81
N SER A 516 -18.13 -9.65 1.77
CA SER A 516 -16.82 -9.25 1.25
C SER A 516 -16.95 -7.99 0.40
N MET A 517 -15.96 -7.10 0.48
CA MET A 517 -15.95 -5.79 -0.18
C MET A 517 -14.55 -5.40 -0.64
N VAL A 518 -14.46 -4.27 -1.33
CA VAL A 518 -13.25 -3.62 -1.86
C VAL A 518 -12.74 -4.23 -3.17
N ASP A 519 -12.98 -5.53 -3.38
CA ASP A 519 -12.55 -6.24 -4.58
C ASP A 519 -13.49 -6.02 -5.80
N THR A 520 -14.76 -5.61 -5.60
CA THR A 520 -15.74 -5.32 -6.69
C THR A 520 -16.28 -3.87 -6.63
N PRO A 521 -17.12 -3.42 -7.59
CA PRO A 521 -17.66 -2.05 -7.60
C PRO A 521 -18.42 -1.67 -6.32
N TYR A 522 -17.94 -0.63 -5.63
CA TYR A 522 -18.52 -0.16 -4.35
C TYR A 522 -20.02 0.15 -4.41
N THR A 523 -20.53 0.59 -5.57
CA THR A 523 -21.96 0.88 -5.77
C THR A 523 -22.83 -0.39 -5.73
N ALA A 524 -22.29 -1.55 -6.09
CA ALA A 524 -23.00 -2.83 -6.01
C ALA A 524 -22.95 -3.40 -4.59
N GLU A 525 -21.75 -3.42 -3.99
CA GLU A 525 -21.48 -3.93 -2.64
C GLU A 525 -22.25 -3.16 -1.56
N LEU A 526 -22.19 -1.83 -1.59
CA LEU A 526 -22.89 -0.99 -0.60
C LEU A 526 -24.41 -1.00 -0.78
N ASN A 527 -24.92 -1.15 -2.00
CA ASN A 527 -26.37 -1.14 -2.25
C ASN A 527 -27.05 -2.33 -1.57
N ILE A 528 -26.55 -3.55 -1.79
CA ILE A 528 -27.11 -4.76 -1.16
C ILE A 528 -26.94 -4.74 0.37
N TRP A 529 -25.82 -4.21 0.87
CA TRP A 529 -25.60 -4.03 2.29
C TRP A 529 -26.61 -3.07 2.91
N TYR A 530 -26.76 -1.84 2.37
CA TYR A 530 -27.72 -0.85 2.87
C TYR A 530 -29.16 -1.33 2.82
N HIS A 531 -29.58 -2.08 1.79
CA HIS A 531 -30.89 -2.72 1.77
C HIS A 531 -31.07 -3.69 2.94
N THR A 532 -30.10 -4.58 3.19
CA THR A 532 -30.20 -5.52 4.33
C THR A 532 -30.17 -4.82 5.70
N LEU A 533 -29.40 -3.73 5.85
CA LEU A 533 -29.42 -2.88 7.06
C LEU A 533 -30.79 -2.22 7.29
N ASN A 534 -31.42 -1.70 6.23
CA ASN A 534 -32.76 -1.11 6.26
C ASN A 534 -33.84 -2.16 6.58
N CYS A 535 -33.66 -3.41 6.16
CA CYS A 535 -34.52 -4.54 6.56
C CYS A 535 -34.30 -5.01 8.01
N GLY A 536 -33.38 -4.40 8.77
CA GLY A 536 -33.11 -4.73 10.17
C GLY A 536 -32.01 -5.78 10.39
N TYR A 537 -31.41 -6.32 9.32
CA TYR A 537 -30.23 -7.20 9.45
C TYR A 537 -28.99 -6.38 9.83
N ARG A 538 -27.94 -7.08 10.29
CA ARG A 538 -26.73 -6.47 10.89
C ARG A 538 -25.42 -7.10 10.40
N THR A 539 -25.44 -7.67 9.19
CA THR A 539 -24.27 -8.26 8.53
C THR A 539 -23.07 -7.30 8.54
N ARG A 540 -21.88 -7.83 8.82
CA ARG A 540 -20.64 -7.06 8.84
C ARG A 540 -20.06 -6.92 7.44
N VAL A 541 -18.93 -6.23 7.34
CA VAL A 541 -18.17 -6.05 6.11
C VAL A 541 -16.72 -6.43 6.36
N SER A 542 -16.08 -7.05 5.36
CA SER A 542 -14.66 -7.42 5.40
C SER A 542 -14.04 -7.15 4.04
N GLY A 543 -12.82 -6.60 4.01
CA GLY A 543 -12.15 -6.20 2.78
C GLY A 543 -11.27 -7.33 2.25
N GLU A 544 -11.41 -7.64 0.96
CA GLU A 544 -10.62 -8.66 0.27
C GLU A 544 -10.04 -8.14 -1.04
N THR A 545 -9.15 -8.93 -1.66
CA THR A 545 -8.60 -8.63 -3.00
C THR A 545 -9.03 -9.63 -4.08
N ASP A 546 -9.39 -10.85 -3.67
CA ASP A 546 -9.40 -12.05 -4.51
C ASP A 546 -8.17 -12.09 -5.43
N PHE A 547 -7.00 -12.13 -4.81
CA PHE A 547 -5.72 -12.16 -5.53
C PHE A 547 -5.37 -13.61 -5.94
N PRO A 548 -4.99 -13.92 -7.20
CA PRO A 548 -4.89 -13.05 -8.37
C PRO A 548 -6.05 -13.27 -9.36
N CYS A 549 -7.26 -13.56 -8.90
CA CYS A 549 -8.42 -13.84 -9.75
C CYS A 549 -9.14 -12.54 -10.16
N ILE A 550 -9.48 -11.67 -9.20
CA ILE A 550 -9.99 -10.33 -9.49
C ILE A 550 -8.85 -9.33 -9.66
N TYR A 551 -8.06 -9.03 -8.63
CA TYR A 551 -6.88 -8.16 -8.77
C TYR A 551 -5.60 -9.00 -8.85
N GLY A 552 -4.94 -8.99 -10.00
CA GLY A 552 -3.69 -9.71 -10.24
C GLY A 552 -2.43 -8.96 -9.78
N GLU A 553 -2.55 -7.68 -9.44
CA GLU A 553 -1.42 -6.76 -9.31
C GLU A 553 -0.63 -6.92 -8.01
N ARG A 554 -1.31 -7.01 -6.85
CA ARG A 554 -0.74 -7.11 -5.49
C ARG A 554 -1.73 -7.78 -4.53
N VAL A 555 -1.23 -8.49 -3.51
CA VAL A 555 -2.06 -8.99 -2.39
C VAL A 555 -2.46 -7.85 -1.45
N GLY A 556 -3.66 -7.92 -0.85
CA GLY A 556 -4.12 -6.88 0.06
C GLY A 556 -4.23 -5.51 -0.62
N LEU A 557 -4.84 -5.45 -1.82
CA LEU A 557 -5.32 -4.18 -2.39
C LEU A 557 -6.66 -3.78 -1.77
N GLY A 558 -7.50 -4.76 -1.40
CA GLY A 558 -8.56 -4.57 -0.41
C GLY A 558 -8.19 -5.21 0.92
N ARG A 559 -8.58 -4.55 2.01
CA ARG A 559 -8.17 -4.92 3.38
C ARG A 559 -9.32 -4.73 4.37
N ALA A 560 -9.52 -5.72 5.23
CA ALA A 560 -10.14 -5.52 6.53
C ALA A 560 -9.09 -5.02 7.53
N TYR A 561 -9.41 -3.96 8.27
CA TYR A 561 -8.66 -3.49 9.42
C TYR A 561 -9.44 -3.85 10.68
N VAL A 562 -8.96 -4.83 11.44
CA VAL A 562 -9.66 -5.36 12.62
C VAL A 562 -8.99 -4.86 13.89
N ASN A 563 -9.75 -4.25 14.80
CA ASN A 563 -9.23 -3.87 16.12
C ASN A 563 -9.06 -5.11 17.00
N LEU A 564 -7.83 -5.35 17.47
CA LEU A 564 -7.53 -6.41 18.43
C LEU A 564 -6.64 -5.86 19.55
N PRO A 565 -7.11 -5.82 20.82
CA PRO A 565 -6.25 -5.44 21.92
C PRO A 565 -5.17 -6.50 22.17
N GLY A 566 -3.92 -6.05 22.30
CA GLY A 566 -2.75 -6.89 22.53
C GLY A 566 -2.16 -7.48 21.24
N THR A 567 -1.64 -8.71 21.34
CA THR A 567 -0.98 -9.42 20.24
C THR A 567 -1.98 -9.83 19.15
N LEU A 568 -1.59 -9.66 17.87
CA LEU A 568 -2.31 -10.22 16.73
C LEU A 568 -2.36 -11.74 16.81
N ASP A 569 -3.56 -12.28 16.61
CA ASP A 569 -3.85 -13.70 16.46
C ASP A 569 -4.93 -13.85 15.36
N TYR A 570 -4.79 -14.86 14.50
CA TYR A 570 -5.70 -15.07 13.37
C TYR A 570 -7.12 -15.41 13.83
N ASP A 571 -7.24 -16.26 14.84
CA ASP A 571 -8.54 -16.75 15.29
C ASP A 571 -9.36 -15.59 15.89
N ARG A 572 -8.71 -14.74 16.69
CA ARG A 572 -9.26 -13.47 17.19
C ARG A 572 -9.53 -12.46 16.07
N TRP A 573 -8.69 -12.39 15.02
CA TRP A 573 -8.88 -11.48 13.88
C TRP A 573 -10.20 -11.76 13.13
N CYS A 574 -10.50 -13.02 12.80
CA CYS A 574 -11.78 -13.33 12.16
C CYS A 574 -12.98 -13.20 13.13
N GLU A 575 -12.82 -13.48 14.43
CA GLU A 575 -13.86 -13.15 15.43
C GLU A 575 -14.14 -11.64 15.48
N GLY A 576 -13.10 -10.80 15.29
CA GLY A 576 -13.26 -9.35 15.16
C GLY A 576 -14.11 -8.96 13.94
N ILE A 577 -13.92 -9.61 12.78
CA ILE A 577 -14.80 -9.44 11.61
C ILE A 577 -16.25 -9.79 11.97
N ARG A 578 -16.53 -10.97 12.55
CA ARG A 578 -17.88 -11.39 12.98
C ARG A 578 -18.53 -10.37 13.93
N ASN A 579 -17.77 -9.87 14.89
CA ASN A 579 -18.28 -8.93 15.89
C ASN A 579 -18.50 -7.51 15.34
N GLY A 580 -18.04 -7.20 14.13
CA GLY A 580 -18.06 -5.85 13.57
C GLY A 580 -16.99 -4.94 14.16
N ALA A 581 -15.91 -5.50 14.68
CA ALA A 581 -14.74 -4.80 15.20
C ALA A 581 -13.76 -4.37 14.08
N ALA A 582 -14.30 -3.98 12.92
CA ALA A 582 -13.53 -3.81 11.70
C ALA A 582 -14.06 -2.67 10.82
N TYR A 583 -13.18 -2.12 9.97
CA TYR A 583 -13.55 -1.34 8.80
C TYR A 583 -12.82 -1.88 7.56
N VAL A 584 -13.29 -1.51 6.36
CA VAL A 584 -12.69 -1.91 5.07
C VAL A 584 -12.05 -0.71 4.37
N SER A 585 -10.97 -0.94 3.63
CA SER A 585 -10.24 0.13 2.93
C SER A 585 -9.29 -0.41 1.85
N ASP A 586 -8.87 0.45 0.92
CA ASP A 586 -7.76 0.24 -0.02
C ASP A 586 -6.37 0.46 0.63
N GLY A 587 -6.36 0.77 1.93
CA GLY A 587 -5.19 1.10 2.72
C GLY A 587 -4.64 2.53 2.51
N ARG A 588 -5.34 3.39 1.77
CA ARG A 588 -5.06 4.84 1.68
C ARG A 588 -6.00 5.69 2.53
N SER A 589 -7.00 5.07 3.17
CA SER A 589 -7.93 5.71 4.10
C SER A 589 -8.11 4.87 5.37
N HIS A 590 -8.17 5.52 6.53
CA HIS A 590 -8.33 4.86 7.83
C HIS A 590 -9.30 5.66 8.70
N LEU A 591 -10.29 4.96 9.28
CA LEU A 591 -11.28 5.49 10.20
C LEU A 591 -11.17 4.74 11.53
N MET A 592 -10.07 4.97 12.24
CA MET A 592 -9.76 4.26 13.49
C MET A 592 -10.54 4.84 14.66
N ASP A 593 -10.82 4.01 15.65
CA ASP A 593 -11.42 4.39 16.95
C ASP A 593 -12.74 5.17 16.82
N LEU A 594 -13.49 4.93 15.73
CA LEU A 594 -14.77 5.56 15.44
C LEU A 594 -15.73 5.37 16.62
N THR A 595 -16.21 6.48 17.15
CA THR A 595 -17.18 6.52 18.25
C THR A 595 -18.37 7.37 17.84
N VAL A 596 -19.58 6.84 18.01
CA VAL A 596 -20.86 7.49 17.72
C VAL A 596 -21.67 7.51 19.01
N GLY A 597 -21.84 8.68 19.64
CA GLY A 597 -22.39 8.76 20.99
C GLY A 597 -21.49 8.05 22.01
N ASP A 598 -22.01 6.97 22.61
CA ASP A 598 -21.30 5.99 23.45
C ASP A 598 -20.97 4.68 22.70
N ALA A 599 -21.35 4.56 21.43
CA ALA A 599 -21.02 3.42 20.58
C ALA A 599 -19.60 3.54 20.01
N VAL A 600 -18.63 2.99 20.74
CA VAL A 600 -17.25 2.79 20.29
C VAL A 600 -17.17 1.57 19.37
N LEU A 601 -16.74 1.76 18.12
CA LEU A 601 -16.47 0.69 17.17
C LEU A 601 -15.46 -0.30 17.79
N ALA A 602 -15.65 -1.60 17.51
CA ALA A 602 -14.99 -2.73 18.19
C ALA A 602 -15.39 -3.02 19.65
N GLN A 603 -16.23 -2.19 20.28
CA GLN A 603 -16.96 -2.56 21.50
C GLN A 603 -18.43 -2.84 21.19
N GLN A 604 -19.06 -1.98 20.38
CA GLN A 604 -20.41 -2.17 19.86
C GLN A 604 -20.53 -1.60 18.44
N SER A 605 -21.43 -2.19 17.64
CA SER A 605 -21.58 -1.93 16.20
C SER A 605 -22.91 -1.24 15.83
N GLU A 606 -23.70 -0.84 16.82
CA GLU A 606 -25.03 -0.26 16.63
C GLU A 606 -25.31 0.70 17.79
N LEU A 607 -25.82 1.89 17.47
CA LEU A 607 -26.35 2.83 18.45
C LEU A 607 -27.86 2.93 18.25
N ARG A 608 -28.62 2.63 19.30
CA ARG A 608 -30.08 2.79 19.30
C ARG A 608 -30.47 4.13 19.92
N LEU A 609 -31.29 4.90 19.21
CA LEU A 609 -31.85 6.17 19.68
C LEU A 609 -33.36 5.99 19.90
N ASP A 610 -33.88 6.39 21.05
CA ASP A 610 -35.32 6.31 21.34
C ASP A 610 -36.16 7.33 20.53
N GLN A 611 -35.52 8.41 20.08
CA GLN A 611 -36.08 9.44 19.22
C GLN A 611 -34.96 10.06 18.36
N PRO A 612 -35.29 10.74 17.23
CA PRO A 612 -34.30 11.45 16.43
C PRO A 612 -33.59 12.54 17.26
N GLN A 613 -32.25 12.46 17.32
CA GLN A 613 -31.41 13.39 18.06
C GLN A 613 -30.02 13.52 17.42
N SER A 614 -29.35 14.64 17.65
CA SER A 614 -27.95 14.82 17.24
C SER A 614 -27.02 13.95 18.09
N VAL A 615 -26.19 13.15 17.45
CA VAL A 615 -25.15 12.34 18.10
C VAL A 615 -23.77 12.93 17.83
N LYS A 616 -22.87 12.87 18.82
CA LYS A 616 -21.46 13.24 18.62
C LYS A 616 -20.75 12.10 17.88
N VAL A 617 -20.02 12.40 16.82
CA VAL A 617 -19.15 11.45 16.12
C VAL A 617 -17.69 11.90 16.27
N THR A 618 -16.79 10.97 16.56
CA THR A 618 -15.34 11.20 16.61
C THR A 618 -14.58 9.99 16.07
N ALA A 619 -13.50 10.20 15.33
CA ALA A 619 -12.62 9.13 14.85
C ALA A 619 -11.18 9.64 14.70
N ASN A 620 -10.21 8.73 14.80
CA ASN A 620 -8.82 8.95 14.42
C ASN A 620 -8.67 8.69 12.92
N VAL A 621 -8.73 9.78 12.13
CA VAL A 621 -8.70 9.72 10.67
C VAL A 621 -7.28 9.91 10.12
N ALA A 622 -6.85 9.01 9.24
CA ALA A 622 -5.63 9.16 8.46
C ALA A 622 -5.92 8.82 6.99
N ALA A 623 -5.46 9.66 6.06
CA ALA A 623 -5.70 9.48 4.63
C ALA A 623 -4.52 9.98 3.79
N TYR A 624 -4.24 9.30 2.69
CA TYR A 624 -3.20 9.67 1.72
C TYR A 624 -3.78 9.84 0.31
N LEU A 625 -3.75 11.08 -0.17
CA LEU A 625 -4.02 11.49 -1.54
C LEU A 625 -2.75 12.16 -2.09
N LYS A 626 -2.45 11.98 -3.38
CA LYS A 626 -1.37 12.74 -4.02
C LYS A 626 -1.78 14.21 -4.14
N GLU A 627 -0.84 15.14 -4.12
CA GLU A 627 -1.15 16.58 -4.22
C GLU A 627 -1.92 16.88 -5.51
N ASN A 628 -1.37 16.43 -6.64
CA ASN A 628 -2.04 16.46 -7.93
C ASN A 628 -2.97 15.24 -8.08
N PRO A 629 -4.18 15.39 -8.66
CA PRO A 629 -5.05 14.25 -8.99
C PRO A 629 -4.38 13.31 -9.99
N GLU A 630 -4.58 12.01 -9.82
CA GLU A 630 -4.09 11.00 -10.76
C GLU A 630 -4.84 11.12 -12.12
N PRO A 631 -4.16 11.41 -13.25
CA PRO A 631 -4.85 11.74 -14.50
C PRO A 631 -5.76 10.62 -15.03
N ASP A 632 -5.29 9.39 -14.91
CA ASP A 632 -5.97 8.20 -15.45
C ASP A 632 -7.24 7.87 -14.65
N MET A 633 -7.24 8.14 -13.33
CA MET A 633 -8.37 7.94 -12.43
C MET A 633 -9.57 8.84 -12.77
N ARG A 634 -9.33 10.02 -13.35
CA ARG A 634 -10.35 11.08 -13.51
C ARG A 634 -11.56 10.70 -14.36
N ASN A 635 -11.40 9.75 -15.29
CA ASN A 635 -12.45 9.36 -16.23
C ASN A 635 -13.06 7.97 -15.94
N LEU A 636 -12.65 7.31 -14.85
CA LEU A 636 -13.06 5.95 -14.51
C LEU A 636 -14.44 5.93 -13.86
N LYS A 637 -15.36 5.15 -14.41
CA LYS A 637 -16.67 4.89 -13.80
C LYS A 637 -16.52 4.10 -12.50
N PRO A 638 -17.53 4.05 -11.62
CA PRO A 638 -17.56 3.14 -10.47
C PRO A 638 -17.37 1.65 -10.84
N SER A 639 -17.73 1.27 -12.08
CA SER A 639 -17.55 -0.07 -12.66
C SER A 639 -16.13 -0.43 -13.07
N ASP A 640 -15.17 0.49 -12.95
CA ASP A 640 -13.82 0.37 -13.52
C ASP A 640 -12.78 0.29 -12.38
N LYS A 641 -11.72 -0.51 -12.54
CA LYS A 641 -10.69 -0.67 -11.49
C LYS A 641 -9.75 0.54 -11.43
N PRO A 642 -9.23 0.91 -10.24
CA PRO A 642 -9.56 0.36 -8.93
C PRO A 642 -10.90 0.89 -8.40
N PHE A 643 -11.68 0.01 -7.77
CA PHE A 643 -13.09 0.29 -7.44
C PHE A 643 -13.28 1.24 -6.26
N TRP A 644 -12.50 1.08 -5.18
CA TRP A 644 -12.69 1.79 -3.90
C TRP A 644 -11.61 2.85 -3.61
N HIS A 645 -10.72 3.12 -4.55
CA HIS A 645 -9.56 3.99 -4.34
C HIS A 645 -9.96 5.43 -3.99
N ILE A 646 -9.28 6.00 -2.97
CA ILE A 646 -9.63 7.28 -2.33
C ILE A 646 -9.73 8.48 -3.31
N GLU A 647 -9.03 8.46 -4.46
CA GLU A 647 -9.16 9.50 -5.49
C GLU A 647 -10.61 9.69 -5.99
N ARG A 648 -11.45 8.65 -5.90
CA ARG A 648 -12.89 8.71 -6.25
C ARG A 648 -13.68 9.64 -5.33
N ALA A 649 -13.17 9.93 -4.14
CA ALA A 649 -13.73 10.88 -3.18
C ALA A 649 -13.05 12.27 -3.22
N ARG A 650 -12.20 12.57 -4.21
CA ARG A 650 -11.50 13.85 -4.30
C ARG A 650 -12.46 15.01 -4.59
N VAL A 651 -12.74 15.79 -3.56
CA VAL A 651 -13.41 17.08 -3.64
C VAL A 651 -12.51 18.10 -4.36
N SER A 652 -13.05 18.89 -5.29
CA SER A 652 -12.30 19.92 -6.03
C SER A 652 -13.19 21.09 -6.47
N GLY A 653 -12.59 22.21 -6.91
CA GLY A 653 -13.34 23.36 -7.40
C GLY A 653 -14.20 24.03 -6.32
N ALA A 654 -15.47 24.31 -6.63
CA ALA A 654 -16.39 25.01 -5.72
C ALA A 654 -16.61 24.25 -4.41
N ASP A 655 -16.79 22.93 -4.50
CA ASP A 655 -17.05 22.04 -3.36
C ASP A 655 -15.88 22.07 -2.35
N LEU A 656 -14.64 22.19 -2.85
CA LEU A 656 -13.45 22.32 -2.01
C LEU A 656 -13.39 23.67 -1.29
N GLU A 657 -13.82 24.76 -1.94
CA GLU A 657 -13.92 26.07 -1.30
C GLU A 657 -15.09 26.16 -0.31
N GLU A 658 -16.15 25.37 -0.48
CA GLU A 658 -17.18 25.21 0.56
C GLU A 658 -16.63 24.43 1.75
N VAL A 659 -16.02 23.26 1.53
CA VAL A 659 -15.44 22.43 2.62
C VAL A 659 -14.38 23.22 3.39
N LYS A 660 -13.51 23.99 2.73
CA LYS A 660 -12.56 24.91 3.39
C LYS A 660 -13.26 25.95 4.28
N GLN A 661 -14.37 26.53 3.83
CA GLN A 661 -15.14 27.48 4.65
C GLN A 661 -15.81 26.78 5.84
N GLN A 662 -16.28 25.55 5.69
CA GLN A 662 -16.84 24.77 6.80
C GLN A 662 -15.75 24.45 7.84
N ILE A 663 -14.57 24.01 7.40
CA ILE A 663 -13.40 23.75 8.27
C ILE A 663 -12.96 25.03 8.99
N SER A 664 -12.72 26.13 8.28
CA SER A 664 -12.29 27.40 8.88
C SER A 664 -13.29 27.94 9.92
N ARG A 665 -14.60 27.77 9.71
CA ARG A 665 -15.62 28.12 10.72
C ARG A 665 -15.55 27.21 11.95
N ALA A 666 -15.24 25.93 11.78
CA ALA A 666 -15.07 24.99 12.89
C ALA A 666 -13.77 25.25 13.68
N GLU A 667 -12.69 25.64 13.00
CA GLU A 667 -11.45 26.11 13.61
C GLU A 667 -11.66 27.41 14.40
N ASP A 668 -12.35 28.40 13.83
CA ASP A 668 -12.73 29.65 14.51
C ASP A 668 -13.63 29.39 15.72
N GLU A 669 -14.52 28.39 15.67
CA GLU A 669 -15.35 27.98 16.80
C GLU A 669 -14.51 27.30 17.89
N LEU A 670 -13.62 26.38 17.52
CA LEU A 670 -12.72 25.69 18.46
C LEU A 670 -11.75 26.65 19.15
N VAL A 671 -11.13 27.57 18.39
CA VAL A 671 -10.24 28.61 18.94
C VAL A 671 -11.00 29.52 19.90
N ARG A 672 -12.27 29.84 19.61
CA ARG A 672 -13.13 30.63 20.51
C ARG A 672 -13.51 29.85 21.77
N GLN A 673 -13.80 28.54 21.65
CA GLN A 673 -14.08 27.68 22.80
C GLN A 673 -12.85 27.54 23.70
N VAL A 674 -11.68 27.20 23.15
CA VAL A 674 -10.41 27.13 23.90
C VAL A 674 -10.06 28.49 24.51
N GLY A 675 -10.26 29.59 23.79
CA GLY A 675 -10.06 30.95 24.30
C GLY A 675 -11.03 31.34 25.43
N ASN A 676 -12.25 30.81 25.43
CA ASN A 676 -13.20 30.99 26.52
C ASN A 676 -12.86 30.10 27.71
N ASP A 677 -12.50 28.83 27.51
CA ASP A 677 -12.07 27.92 28.58
C ASP A 677 -10.81 28.42 29.30
N LEU A 678 -9.84 28.96 28.56
CA LEU A 678 -8.66 29.60 29.14
C LEU A 678 -9.03 30.83 29.96
N LYS A 679 -9.95 31.69 29.50
CA LYS A 679 -10.46 32.84 30.27
C LYS A 679 -11.24 32.42 31.50
N ASN A 680 -12.06 31.37 31.40
CA ASN A 680 -12.83 30.82 32.51
C ASN A 680 -11.88 30.28 33.58
N ARG A 681 -10.91 29.44 33.21
CA ARG A 681 -9.87 28.94 34.12
C ARG A 681 -9.01 30.06 34.70
N GLN A 682 -8.68 31.09 33.93
CA GLN A 682 -7.98 32.27 34.44
C GLN A 682 -8.84 33.01 35.46
N THR A 683 -10.13 33.21 35.19
CA THR A 683 -11.07 33.88 36.10
C THR A 683 -11.31 33.07 37.37
N GLU A 684 -11.43 31.75 37.27
CA GLU A 684 -11.46 30.83 38.43
C GLU A 684 -10.16 30.92 39.24
N THR A 685 -9.01 30.93 38.56
CA THR A 685 -7.69 31.06 39.23
C THR A 685 -7.56 32.42 39.92
N GLU A 686 -7.98 33.50 39.29
CA GLU A 686 -7.98 34.85 39.87
C GLU A 686 -8.96 34.97 41.04
N GLN A 687 -10.17 34.39 40.95
CA GLN A 687 -11.14 34.35 42.05
C GLN A 687 -10.68 33.48 43.22
N ASN A 688 -10.02 32.34 42.95
CA ASN A 688 -9.45 31.48 43.97
C ASN A 688 -8.27 32.17 44.67
N ILE A 689 -7.35 32.79 43.91
CA ILE A 689 -6.27 33.63 44.48
C ILE A 689 -6.85 34.75 45.35
N LEU A 690 -7.89 35.47 44.89
CA LEU A 690 -8.52 36.53 45.68
C LEU A 690 -9.23 36.03 46.95
N ARG A 691 -9.66 34.76 46.98
CA ARG A 691 -10.13 34.08 48.21
C ARG A 691 -8.98 33.61 49.11
N ASP A 692 -7.92 33.05 48.53
CA ASP A 692 -6.80 32.49 49.27
C ASP A 692 -6.02 33.56 50.07
N TYR A 693 -6.03 34.80 49.59
CA TYR A 693 -5.46 35.99 50.26
C TYR A 693 -6.45 36.74 51.17
N ALA A 694 -7.66 36.22 51.43
CA ALA A 694 -8.59 36.84 52.37
C ALA A 694 -8.09 36.68 53.82
N THR A 695 -7.61 37.76 54.43
CA THR A 695 -7.13 37.78 55.82
C THR A 695 -8.23 37.33 56.79
N PRO A 696 -7.96 36.40 57.73
CA PRO A 696 -8.95 35.99 58.72
C PRO A 696 -9.42 37.18 59.56
N THR A 697 -10.73 37.27 59.80
CA THR A 697 -11.29 38.36 60.61
C THR A 697 -11.36 37.95 62.07
N PHE A 698 -10.83 38.81 62.93
CA PHE A 698 -10.77 38.57 64.36
C PHE A 698 -11.86 39.37 65.08
N GLY A 699 -12.63 38.71 65.94
CA GLY A 699 -13.55 39.37 66.85
C GLY A 699 -12.80 40.13 67.97
N PRO A 700 -13.54 40.98 68.72
CA PRO A 700 -13.02 41.57 69.95
C PRO A 700 -12.72 40.46 70.98
N TRP A 701 -11.79 40.74 71.89
CA TRP A 701 -11.55 39.87 73.03
C TRP A 701 -12.66 40.03 74.09
N SER A 702 -13.22 38.93 74.58
CA SER A 702 -14.01 38.88 75.81
C SER A 702 -13.15 38.40 76.98
N PHE A 703 -13.33 39.00 78.16
CA PHE A 703 -12.71 38.55 79.41
C PHE A 703 -13.74 38.03 80.42
N LEU A 704 -13.39 37.04 81.22
CA LEU A 704 -14.19 36.50 82.33
C LEU A 704 -13.32 36.31 83.57
N GLY A 705 -13.50 37.19 84.56
CA GLY A 705 -12.78 37.19 85.83
C GLY A 705 -12.71 38.59 86.45
N PRO A 706 -11.91 38.80 87.51
CA PRO A 706 -11.21 37.77 88.28
C PRO A 706 -12.17 36.80 88.99
N LEU A 707 -11.71 35.57 89.20
CA LEU A 707 -12.38 34.51 89.97
C LEU A 707 -11.43 34.07 91.09
N GLU A 708 -11.84 34.24 92.35
CA GLU A 708 -11.00 33.89 93.51
C GLU A 708 -11.02 32.38 93.81
N ILE A 709 -9.88 31.81 94.25
CA ILE A 709 -9.70 30.36 94.38
C ILE A 709 -10.02 29.83 95.81
N TRP A 710 -10.08 30.70 96.83
CA TRP A 710 -9.86 30.31 98.23
C TRP A 710 -11.09 30.27 99.15
N GLN A 711 -12.23 29.76 98.68
CA GLN A 711 -13.27 29.23 99.57
C GLN A 711 -13.73 27.84 99.14
N SER A 712 -13.53 26.84 100.00
CA SER A 712 -13.99 25.47 99.80
C SER A 712 -15.52 25.41 99.87
N GLY A 713 -16.16 25.54 98.71
CA GLY A 713 -17.61 25.75 98.59
C GLY A 713 -18.00 26.81 97.55
N ASP A 714 -17.06 27.51 96.91
CA ASP A 714 -17.41 28.37 95.78
C ASP A 714 -17.80 27.53 94.55
N THR A 715 -19.11 27.28 94.46
CA THR A 715 -19.80 26.69 93.31
C THR A 715 -19.45 27.33 91.96
N SER A 716 -18.92 28.55 91.93
CA SER A 716 -18.53 29.26 90.69
C SER A 716 -17.31 28.60 90.05
N ALA A 717 -16.26 28.33 90.85
CA ALA A 717 -15.06 27.62 90.40
C ALA A 717 -15.37 26.17 90.00
N GLU A 718 -16.23 25.48 90.74
CA GLU A 718 -16.68 24.13 90.41
C GLU A 718 -17.50 24.09 89.11
N ARG A 719 -18.41 25.07 88.90
CA ARG A 719 -19.17 25.20 87.64
C ARG A 719 -18.28 25.50 86.44
N VAL A 720 -17.22 26.30 86.63
CA VAL A 720 -16.18 26.54 85.60
C VAL A 720 -15.42 25.25 85.26
N GLN A 721 -14.94 24.50 86.26
CA GLN A 721 -14.27 23.21 86.01
C GLN A 721 -15.20 22.15 85.40
N ALA A 722 -16.50 22.18 85.71
CA ALA A 722 -17.49 21.32 85.09
C ALA A 722 -17.70 21.66 83.60
N ALA A 723 -17.76 22.95 83.26
CA ALA A 723 -17.82 23.41 81.87
C ALA A 723 -16.55 23.01 81.08
N GLN A 724 -15.37 23.15 81.66
CA GLN A 724 -14.09 22.68 81.06
C GLN A 724 -14.04 21.16 80.82
N LYS A 725 -14.91 20.36 81.46
CA LYS A 725 -15.00 18.90 81.24
C LYS A 725 -16.01 18.49 80.18
N GLN A 726 -16.82 19.40 79.64
CA GLN A 726 -17.70 19.10 78.51
C GLN A 726 -17.00 19.43 77.19
N SER A 727 -16.82 18.39 76.36
CA SER A 727 -16.19 18.38 75.04
C SER A 727 -14.75 18.94 74.92
N LEU A 728 -13.78 18.03 74.97
CA LEU A 728 -12.54 18.10 74.17
C LEU A 728 -12.39 16.83 73.31
N GLY A 729 -13.42 16.54 72.53
CA GLY A 729 -13.24 15.84 71.25
C GLY A 729 -12.79 16.86 70.21
N LEU A 730 -12.14 16.42 69.14
CA LEU A 730 -11.47 17.27 68.14
C LEU A 730 -12.43 18.01 67.16
N GLU A 731 -13.54 18.54 67.67
CA GLU A 731 -14.41 19.47 66.94
C GLU A 731 -14.28 20.88 67.54
N PHE A 732 -13.64 21.80 66.80
CA PHE A 732 -13.58 23.22 67.12
C PHE A 732 -14.93 23.89 66.91
N SER A 733 -15.91 23.59 67.77
CA SER A 733 -17.22 24.22 67.70
C SER A 733 -17.09 25.72 67.99
N SER A 734 -17.62 26.58 67.11
CA SER A 734 -17.54 28.04 67.21
C SER A 734 -18.47 28.64 68.27
N VAL A 735 -18.92 27.82 69.23
CA VAL A 735 -19.93 28.14 70.24
C VAL A 735 -19.24 28.65 71.50
N LYS A 736 -19.31 29.97 71.74
CA LYS A 736 -18.95 30.57 73.03
C LYS A 736 -19.71 29.83 74.14
N PRO A 737 -19.04 29.25 75.16
CA PRO A 737 -19.71 28.55 76.24
C PRO A 737 -20.80 29.44 76.85
N GLY A 738 -22.00 28.90 77.02
CA GLY A 738 -23.13 29.64 77.57
C GLY A 738 -22.77 30.29 78.90
N PRO A 739 -23.19 31.53 79.18
CA PRO A 739 -22.83 32.22 80.41
C PRO A 739 -23.28 31.38 81.61
N LEU A 740 -22.32 30.97 82.45
CA LEU A 740 -22.59 30.23 83.67
C LEU A 740 -23.48 31.08 84.58
N GLU A 741 -24.44 30.47 85.26
CA GLU A 741 -25.51 31.20 85.93
C GLU A 741 -24.97 32.10 87.07
N GLY A 742 -24.93 33.42 86.82
CA GLY A 742 -24.32 34.43 87.71
C GLY A 742 -22.96 34.99 87.23
N LEU A 743 -22.38 34.46 86.15
CA LEU A 743 -21.11 34.87 85.56
C LEU A 743 -21.30 35.33 84.10
N ALA A 744 -20.81 36.53 83.77
CA ALA A 744 -20.94 37.11 82.43
C ALA A 744 -19.57 37.48 81.85
N TRP A 745 -19.32 37.06 80.60
CA TRP A 745 -18.21 37.54 79.79
C TRP A 745 -18.36 39.03 79.53
N LYS A 746 -17.33 39.82 79.83
CA LYS A 746 -17.26 41.25 79.52
C LYS A 746 -16.38 41.48 78.31
N ASP A 747 -16.93 42.04 77.25
CA ASP A 747 -16.18 42.38 76.04
C ASP A 747 -15.20 43.53 76.30
N GLN A 748 -13.99 43.38 75.78
CA GLN A 748 -12.90 44.35 75.82
C GLN A 748 -12.69 44.92 74.42
N ASN A 749 -12.46 46.23 74.31
CA ASN A 749 -12.24 46.89 73.01
C ASN A 749 -10.79 46.74 72.51
N TRP A 750 -10.20 45.57 72.73
CA TRP A 750 -8.83 45.22 72.31
C TRP A 750 -8.91 44.68 70.87
N GLN A 751 -8.38 45.45 69.91
CA GLN A 751 -8.50 45.14 68.47
C GLN A 751 -7.14 44.88 67.80
N ASN A 752 -6.05 45.32 68.42
CA ASN A 752 -4.66 45.07 68.03
C ASN A 752 -4.09 43.81 68.70
N GLY A 753 -2.98 43.29 68.17
CA GLY A 753 -2.24 42.14 68.70
C GLY A 753 -1.19 42.52 69.75
N GLU A 754 -1.52 43.45 70.65
CA GLU A 754 -0.64 43.87 71.74
C GLU A 754 -0.94 43.08 73.02
N VAL A 755 0.10 42.83 73.83
CA VAL A 755 -0.04 42.10 75.10
C VAL A 755 -0.73 43.00 76.13
N HIS A 756 -1.80 42.50 76.74
CA HIS A 756 -2.56 43.21 77.76
C HIS A 756 -2.46 42.48 79.11
N GLU A 757 -1.60 42.99 80.00
CA GLU A 757 -1.55 42.54 81.39
C GLU A 757 -2.84 42.91 82.14
N LEU A 758 -3.49 41.93 82.75
CA LEU A 758 -4.60 42.12 83.68
C LEU A 758 -4.14 41.78 85.09
N ALA A 759 -4.01 42.80 85.94
CA ALA A 759 -3.77 42.60 87.36
C ALA A 759 -4.99 41.93 88.01
N LEU A 760 -4.87 40.64 88.30
CA LEU A 760 -5.84 39.88 89.10
C LEU A 760 -5.49 40.01 90.59
N GLY A 761 -6.45 39.75 91.48
CA GLY A 761 -6.20 39.71 92.92
C GLY A 761 -5.34 38.52 93.34
N ASP A 762 -4.78 38.56 94.55
CA ASP A 762 -4.00 37.46 95.12
C ASP A 762 -4.81 36.15 95.06
N PHE A 763 -4.26 35.15 94.36
CA PHE A 763 -4.91 33.87 94.09
C PHE A 763 -6.26 33.93 93.35
N ALA A 764 -6.38 34.83 92.37
CA ALA A 764 -7.48 34.84 91.40
C ALA A 764 -7.03 34.47 89.98
N PHE A 765 -7.94 33.93 89.18
CA PHE A 765 -7.74 33.56 87.77
C PHE A 765 -8.81 34.20 86.86
N GLY A 766 -8.63 34.10 85.55
CA GLY A 766 -9.60 34.57 84.56
C GLY A 766 -9.32 34.01 83.17
N TYR A 767 -10.30 34.15 82.28
CA TYR A 767 -10.22 33.64 80.90
C TYR A 767 -10.30 34.76 79.89
N LEU A 768 -9.53 34.64 78.81
CA LEU A 768 -9.63 35.49 77.63
C LEU A 768 -10.07 34.65 76.42
N TYR A 769 -10.97 35.19 75.60
CA TYR A 769 -11.53 34.51 74.43
C TYR A 769 -11.74 35.51 73.29
N ARG A 770 -11.52 35.11 72.03
CA ARG A 770 -12.00 35.84 70.85
C ARG A 770 -12.52 34.86 69.82
N SER A 771 -13.49 35.29 69.01
CA SER A 771 -13.83 34.58 67.78
C SER A 771 -12.80 34.89 66.69
N ILE A 772 -12.54 33.91 65.82
CA ILE A 772 -11.78 34.07 64.58
C ILE A 772 -12.66 33.47 63.48
N GLN A 773 -12.84 34.19 62.37
CA GLN A 773 -13.60 33.74 61.21
C GLN A 773 -12.68 33.65 60.00
N ALA A 774 -12.67 32.47 59.36
CA ALA A 774 -11.94 32.16 58.15
C ALA A 774 -12.79 31.18 57.31
N GLU A 775 -12.75 31.31 55.98
CA GLU A 775 -13.48 30.41 55.07
C GLU A 775 -12.77 29.06 54.85
N ARG A 776 -11.55 28.90 55.38
CA ARG A 776 -10.72 27.68 55.34
C ARG A 776 -9.94 27.52 56.65
N PRO A 777 -9.40 26.32 56.96
CA PRO A 777 -8.43 26.16 58.03
C PRO A 777 -7.25 27.12 57.84
N VAL A 778 -6.87 27.79 58.94
CA VAL A 778 -5.73 28.71 59.02
C VAL A 778 -4.83 28.29 60.15
N GLU A 779 -3.52 28.34 59.91
CA GLU A 779 -2.50 28.17 60.94
C GLU A 779 -2.35 29.49 61.70
N LEU A 780 -2.23 29.42 63.02
CA LEU A 780 -2.24 30.60 63.92
C LEU A 780 -1.06 30.51 64.87
N ASP A 781 -0.05 31.35 64.65
CA ASP A 781 1.00 31.59 65.62
C ASP A 781 0.41 32.31 66.85
N LEU A 782 0.71 31.79 68.03
CA LEU A 782 0.28 32.33 69.32
C LEU A 782 1.49 32.57 70.21
N ASP A 783 1.83 33.84 70.42
CA ASP A 783 2.79 34.28 71.45
C ASP A 783 1.99 34.73 72.68
N PHE A 784 2.38 34.22 73.85
CA PHE A 784 1.71 34.46 75.13
C PHE A 784 2.61 35.13 76.17
N GLY A 785 3.84 35.53 75.82
CA GLY A 785 4.79 36.09 76.78
C GLY A 785 5.46 35.03 77.65
N VAL A 786 5.96 35.44 78.81
CA VAL A 786 7.01 34.69 79.55
C VAL A 786 6.48 33.83 80.70
N ASP A 787 5.25 34.06 81.18
CA ASP A 787 4.70 33.44 82.39
C ASP A 787 3.37 32.71 82.13
N ASP A 788 3.28 31.49 82.67
CA ASP A 788 2.17 30.52 82.67
C ASP A 788 1.72 29.88 81.33
N ALA A 789 1.13 28.69 81.45
CA ALA A 789 1.04 27.70 80.36
C ALA A 789 -0.39 27.27 80.02
N ILE A 790 -0.63 27.05 78.73
CA ILE A 790 -1.89 26.53 78.17
C ILE A 790 -1.76 25.05 77.83
N ARG A 791 -2.82 24.27 78.12
CA ARG A 791 -3.09 23.00 77.43
C ARG A 791 -3.95 23.29 76.20
N VAL A 792 -3.48 22.85 75.04
CA VAL A 792 -4.25 22.77 73.79
C VAL A 792 -5.28 21.64 73.89
#